data_AF-A0A9D7C5R9-F1
#
_entry.id   AF-A0A9D7C5R9-F1
#
_cell.length_a   1.000
_cell.length_b   1.000
_cell.length_c   1.000
_cell.angle_alpha   90.00
_cell.angle_beta   90.00
_cell.angle_gamma   90.00
#
_symmetry.space_group_name_H-M   'P 1'
#
loop_
_entity.id
_entity.type
_entity.pdbx_description
1 polymer ?
#
loop_
_entity_poly.entity_id
_entity_poly.type
_entity_poly.pdbx_seq_one_letter_code
_entity_poly.pdbx_strand_id
1 'polypeptide(L)'
;MNLFYLLIAWLCLFAFPAMAQPGSAKPNIVVIVLDDARYDMFKANGGPAFFNTPAVDRLTEEGANFKFTGATTSLCTPSRASIYTGLYAHHHGAIENNASPKAGLPYISSILQDNGYKTAFIGKWLLDYHVPDDPVGFDYWAVTDSIEHDSLVMRFKDGSTVYYAEHEAEVYTNLGLNFVENMVPDETPWALFLFYRFPHSPYEPMPGHETLYQQSTINFPTNNKPYTKDFPSYLYPGHLFEGDSTELDQVIRDYYENGQAAEYSVDTVLKYLEQQQILDSTLIIFSSDNGYLLGEHGMEKKVLAYEESLRLPLFVRYPAWFAPGTVVDYEIAANIDIATTLLDAAGIPDTFNMDGVSLHQLAQGQVHRKYFYYENYLEAGNKWLAVRSLDYMYIFSLCKDETEEFFDLNIDPEQNTNLIFDPNYTALIESFRLKLDSLRLATGDTLELDLGKCKLESAYFADVDGDQYGNADIRKDSIAQPVGYVSDTTDCNDNNAAIYPGAIETCNSLDDNCNGAIDEGLFITYYTDADVDTFGSNQGAGISLCNDPGNGFSTNNDDCNDLNAAIHPGILESCNGIDDNCNLAVDEGLTFETYYVDLDLDLYGDLSSSGISLCNNPGSGYSENNFDCDDESAFINPGSNEICNGLDDNCTGTADDGLIFITYYPDLDNDSYGDVNNMGSTLCIDPGFGFISNNFDCDDTNEEINPAQIEICNGLDDNCSGTADDGLVFETYFPDLDNDSFGDENVNGISLCNDPGVGFVTNNLDCNDEPGVGATINPAATELCNGLDDNCNATADDGLTFLIYYADLDHDNYGADSDTGNSLCNDPGIDFSTNNLDCNDGNAQVNPLVAEICNSIDDNCNGTADDGLVFISYYPDLDNDNYGDLNDDVVSLCIDPGSGYSTNNLDCDDGNALINPAAIETCNSIDDDCNGAADDGLVFVTYYIDVDNDHFGDQLNTGNSLCINPGLGFSSNNLDCNDLNDAINPGEPEVCNSLDDNCNGASDEGLIFITYYIDLDNDNYGDLSAPGNSLCDSPGIGFSTNNLDCNDGNASINPAAAESCNETDDNCNGTTDDNLVFITYYTDLDNDSFGDVADNGNALCNNPGAGYSTNNTDCNDGSIEINPAALEICNAIDDNCNGTTDDGLIFINYYADLDGDNFGDLSDVGNAFCSNPGAGFSVNNLDCNDASGLINPAATESCNAIDDNCNGTADDGLTFITYYADLDNDSFGGFTDLAVHFATIPEPASQQTMRIAMMQVH
;
A
#
# COMPACT_ATOMS: atom_id res chain seq x y z
N MET A 1 70.79 49.80 -20.54
CA MET A 1 70.54 49.45 -19.13
C MET A 1 69.32 48.55 -19.09
N ASN A 2 69.47 47.31 -19.54
CA ASN A 2 68.45 46.28 -19.38
C ASN A 2 69.14 44.92 -19.51
N LEU A 3 70.18 44.77 -18.68
CA LEU A 3 70.66 43.49 -18.19
C LEU A 3 69.79 43.01 -17.00
N PHE A 4 68.58 43.57 -16.81
CA PHE A 4 67.87 43.47 -15.52
C PHE A 4 66.35 43.22 -15.56
N TYR A 5 65.66 43.35 -16.70
CA TYR A 5 64.29 42.79 -16.87
C TYR A 5 64.28 41.44 -17.61
N LEU A 6 65.37 41.12 -18.32
CA LEU A 6 65.69 39.76 -18.78
C LEU A 6 66.26 38.85 -17.68
N LEU A 7 66.43 39.37 -16.44
CA LEU A 7 66.65 38.56 -15.25
C LEU A 7 65.33 38.14 -14.57
N ILE A 8 64.18 38.56 -15.12
CA ILE A 8 62.83 38.17 -14.68
C ILE A 8 62.10 37.35 -15.77
N ALA A 9 62.40 37.53 -17.06
CA ALA A 9 61.80 36.72 -18.14
C ALA A 9 62.54 35.40 -18.46
N TRP A 10 63.78 35.20 -17.98
CA TRP A 10 64.53 33.93 -18.10
C TRP A 10 64.30 32.95 -16.93
N LEU A 11 63.32 33.25 -16.07
CA LEU A 11 62.91 32.41 -14.93
C LEU A 11 61.49 31.84 -15.06
N CYS A 12 60.81 32.03 -16.21
CA CYS A 12 59.44 31.52 -16.44
C CYS A 12 59.30 30.59 -17.66
N LEU A 13 60.40 30.16 -18.29
CA LEU A 13 60.41 29.13 -19.35
C LEU A 13 61.19 27.90 -18.89
N PHE A 14 60.83 27.38 -17.70
CA PHE A 14 61.04 25.98 -17.38
C PHE A 14 59.66 25.32 -17.29
N ALA A 15 59.38 24.50 -18.30
CA ALA A 15 58.46 23.36 -18.30
C ALA A 15 57.17 23.50 -17.47
N PHE A 16 56.07 23.85 -18.13
CA PHE A 16 54.85 23.10 -17.89
C PHE A 16 54.64 22.21 -19.12
N PRO A 17 54.77 20.87 -18.98
CA PRO A 17 54.31 20.00 -20.05
C PRO A 17 52.81 20.26 -20.22
N ALA A 18 52.37 20.43 -21.46
CA ALA A 18 50.98 20.24 -21.78
C ALA A 18 50.63 18.82 -21.34
N MET A 19 49.82 18.69 -20.28
CA MET A 19 49.24 17.39 -19.95
C MET A 19 48.31 17.05 -21.10
N ALA A 20 48.71 16.03 -21.86
CA ALA A 20 47.78 15.29 -22.70
C ALA A 20 46.55 14.93 -21.86
N GLN A 21 45.36 15.07 -22.43
CA GLN A 21 44.20 14.37 -21.91
C GLN A 21 44.54 12.87 -21.90
N PRO A 22 44.58 12.19 -20.74
CA PRO A 22 44.73 10.75 -20.73
C PRO A 22 43.44 10.15 -21.30
N GLY A 23 43.56 9.26 -22.30
CA GLY A 23 42.46 8.34 -22.59
C GLY A 23 42.06 7.66 -21.27
N SER A 24 40.76 7.60 -20.97
CA SER A 24 40.20 7.21 -19.66
C SER A 24 40.94 6.01 -19.05
N ALA A 25 41.91 6.29 -18.18
CA ALA A 25 42.65 5.27 -17.47
C ALA A 25 41.77 4.80 -16.32
N LYS A 26 41.58 3.48 -16.20
CA LYS A 26 40.82 2.86 -15.11
C LYS A 26 41.28 3.42 -13.75
N PRO A 27 40.37 3.90 -12.87
CA PRO A 27 40.76 4.48 -11.60
C PRO A 27 41.35 3.43 -10.67
N ASN A 28 42.22 3.85 -9.76
CA ASN A 28 42.56 3.02 -8.60
C ASN A 28 41.39 3.01 -7.61
N ILE A 29 41.30 2.00 -6.77
CA ILE A 29 40.19 1.82 -5.84
C ILE A 29 40.73 1.64 -4.42
N VAL A 30 40.16 2.36 -3.46
CA VAL A 30 40.35 2.15 -2.02
C VAL A 30 38.97 2.00 -1.36
N VAL A 31 38.74 0.87 -0.72
CA VAL A 31 37.52 0.62 0.08
C VAL A 31 37.91 0.48 1.54
N ILE A 32 37.44 1.41 2.36
CA ILE A 32 37.67 1.45 3.81
C ILE A 32 36.35 1.08 4.49
N VAL A 33 36.37 0.00 5.27
CA VAL A 33 35.20 -0.44 6.05
C VAL A 33 35.59 -0.56 7.51
N LEU A 34 34.87 0.12 8.38
CA LEU A 34 34.98 -0.04 9.84
C LEU A 34 34.06 -1.17 10.33
N ASP A 35 34.27 -1.62 11.55
CA ASP A 35 33.39 -2.59 12.22
C ASP A 35 32.64 -1.91 13.35
N ASP A 36 31.31 -1.94 13.31
CA ASP A 36 30.42 -1.31 14.30
C ASP A 36 30.41 0.23 14.31
N ALA A 37 30.85 0.89 13.23
CA ALA A 37 30.75 2.34 13.15
C ALA A 37 29.31 2.78 12.81
N ARG A 38 28.69 3.51 13.74
CA ARG A 38 27.35 4.11 13.55
C ARG A 38 27.31 5.18 12.47
N TYR A 39 26.14 5.34 11.84
CA TYR A 39 25.90 6.40 10.85
C TYR A 39 26.15 7.80 11.39
N ASP A 40 25.78 8.05 12.65
CA ASP A 40 25.88 9.32 13.37
C ASP A 40 27.20 9.44 14.16
N MET A 41 28.20 8.60 13.88
CA MET A 41 29.51 8.71 14.52
C MET A 41 30.28 9.95 14.03
N PHE A 42 30.14 10.31 12.76
CA PHE A 42 30.90 11.36 12.10
C PHE A 42 30.09 12.65 11.93
N LYS A 43 30.78 13.79 11.90
CA LYS A 43 30.18 15.13 11.83
C LYS A 43 29.25 15.30 10.63
N ALA A 44 29.58 14.72 9.48
CA ALA A 44 28.78 14.79 8.26
C ALA A 44 27.33 14.29 8.46
N ASN A 45 27.09 13.43 9.46
CA ASN A 45 25.80 12.84 9.80
C ASN A 45 25.32 13.23 11.21
N GLY A 46 25.80 14.35 11.74
CA GLY A 46 25.34 14.87 13.03
C GLY A 46 26.08 14.35 14.26
N GLY A 47 27.23 13.70 14.06
CA GLY A 47 28.01 13.13 15.16
C GLY A 47 28.51 14.13 16.19
N PRO A 48 28.92 13.62 17.37
CA PRO A 48 29.14 14.47 18.54
C PRO A 48 30.32 15.42 18.33
N ALA A 49 30.13 16.69 18.71
CA ALA A 49 31.13 17.74 18.51
C ALA A 49 32.49 17.49 19.21
N PHE A 50 32.57 16.57 20.17
CA PHE A 50 33.84 16.21 20.80
C PHE A 50 34.65 15.21 19.96
N PHE A 51 34.02 14.45 19.08
CA PHE A 51 34.66 13.49 18.20
C PHE A 51 35.04 14.18 16.89
N ASN A 52 36.34 14.42 16.71
CA ASN A 52 36.84 15.24 15.61
C ASN A 52 37.75 14.41 14.71
N THR A 53 37.33 14.25 13.46
CA THR A 53 37.95 13.37 12.46
C THR A 53 38.11 14.13 11.13
N PRO A 54 38.96 15.17 11.09
CA PRO A 54 39.06 16.05 9.93
C PRO A 54 39.50 15.34 8.65
N ALA A 55 40.29 14.27 8.71
CA ALA A 55 40.62 13.49 7.51
C ALA A 55 39.43 12.68 6.98
N VAL A 56 38.54 12.21 7.86
CA VAL A 56 37.28 11.59 7.45
C VAL A 56 36.32 12.65 6.89
N ASP A 57 36.20 13.81 7.55
CA ASP A 57 35.40 14.94 7.05
C ASP A 57 35.80 15.33 5.62
N ARG A 58 37.10 15.35 5.31
CA ARG A 58 37.63 15.62 3.96
C ARG A 58 37.05 14.72 2.88
N LEU A 59 36.72 13.46 3.17
CA LEU A 59 36.11 12.56 2.18
C LEU A 59 34.75 13.09 1.70
N THR A 60 33.99 13.73 2.60
CA THR A 60 32.71 14.37 2.28
C THR A 60 32.89 15.77 1.72
N GLU A 61 33.83 16.55 2.24
CA GLU A 61 34.09 17.92 1.76
C GLU A 61 34.66 17.94 0.34
N GLU A 62 35.40 16.91 -0.05
CA GLU A 62 36.00 16.74 -1.38
C GLU A 62 35.24 15.74 -2.27
N GLY A 63 34.13 15.19 -1.77
CA GLY A 63 33.38 14.13 -2.42
C GLY A 63 31.88 14.21 -2.14
N ALA A 64 31.26 13.06 -1.90
CA ALA A 64 29.84 12.88 -1.64
C ALA A 64 29.57 12.22 -0.28
N ASN A 65 28.49 12.65 0.36
CA ASN A 65 27.89 12.01 1.54
C ASN A 65 26.51 11.46 1.19
N PHE A 66 26.33 10.14 1.26
CA PHE A 66 25.03 9.50 1.15
C PHE A 66 24.40 9.45 2.54
N LYS A 67 23.39 10.31 2.77
CA LYS A 67 22.80 10.50 4.10
C LYS A 67 22.17 9.21 4.62
N PHE A 68 21.47 8.47 3.77
CA PHE A 68 20.93 7.17 4.14
C PHE A 68 21.68 6.06 3.40
N THR A 69 22.28 5.16 4.16
CA THR A 69 22.85 3.91 3.65
C THR A 69 22.48 2.79 4.60
N GLY A 70 21.78 1.77 4.12
CA GLY A 70 21.38 0.61 4.92
C GLY A 70 22.36 -0.56 4.82
N ALA A 71 22.70 -1.18 5.94
CA ALA A 71 23.22 -2.54 5.96
C ALA A 71 22.05 -3.49 5.71
N THR A 72 22.08 -4.27 4.63
CA THR A 72 21.01 -5.26 4.31
C THR A 72 20.84 -6.30 5.42
N THR A 73 21.89 -6.55 6.20
CA THR A 73 21.88 -7.33 7.43
C THR A 73 22.85 -6.70 8.44
N SER A 74 22.39 -6.32 9.64
CA SER A 74 23.25 -5.67 10.65
C SER A 74 24.11 -6.66 11.44
N LEU A 75 24.93 -7.42 10.73
CA LEU A 75 25.83 -8.41 11.31
C LEU A 75 27.12 -8.54 10.48
N CYS A 76 28.27 -8.74 11.15
CA CYS A 76 29.60 -8.72 10.53
C CYS A 76 29.71 -9.60 9.27
N THR A 77 29.57 -10.93 9.41
CA THR A 77 29.80 -11.86 8.29
C THR A 77 28.79 -11.67 7.16
N PRO A 78 27.47 -11.62 7.42
CA PRO A 78 26.49 -11.38 6.36
C PRO A 78 26.71 -10.04 5.65
N SER A 79 26.87 -8.94 6.38
CA SER A 79 27.05 -7.62 5.77
C SER A 79 28.32 -7.55 4.91
N ARG A 80 29.45 -8.06 5.41
CA ARG A 80 30.70 -8.09 4.64
C ARG A 80 30.56 -8.95 3.40
N ALA A 81 29.85 -10.08 3.47
CA ALA A 81 29.55 -10.89 2.30
C ALA A 81 28.70 -10.12 1.28
N SER A 82 27.70 -9.36 1.73
CA SER A 82 26.90 -8.48 0.87
C SER A 82 27.75 -7.40 0.18
N ILE A 83 28.72 -6.79 0.88
CA ILE A 83 29.67 -5.84 0.27
C ILE A 83 30.52 -6.49 -0.83
N TYR A 84 30.98 -7.73 -0.64
CA TYR A 84 31.82 -8.40 -1.64
C TYR A 84 31.07 -8.97 -2.83
N THR A 85 29.84 -9.39 -2.61
CA THR A 85 29.05 -10.10 -3.63
C THR A 85 28.08 -9.17 -4.35
N GLY A 86 27.73 -8.03 -3.74
CA GLY A 86 26.64 -7.18 -4.21
C GLY A 86 25.26 -7.82 -4.01
N LEU A 87 25.17 -8.86 -3.18
CA LEU A 87 23.95 -9.66 -3.00
C LEU A 87 23.37 -9.54 -1.60
N TYR A 88 22.07 -9.77 -1.48
CA TYR A 88 21.38 -10.03 -0.23
C TYR A 88 21.82 -11.33 0.45
N ALA A 89 21.60 -11.44 1.76
CA ALA A 89 22.04 -12.56 2.58
C ALA A 89 21.36 -13.89 2.21
N HIS A 90 20.08 -13.88 1.83
CA HIS A 90 19.40 -15.07 1.33
C HIS A 90 19.99 -15.56 -0.01
N HIS A 91 20.43 -14.65 -0.88
CA HIS A 91 21.13 -14.97 -2.13
C HIS A 91 22.51 -15.57 -1.88
N HIS A 92 23.40 -14.85 -1.17
CA HIS A 92 24.75 -15.34 -0.97
C HIS A 92 24.86 -16.47 0.06
N GLY A 93 23.85 -16.64 0.93
CA GLY A 93 23.71 -17.75 1.88
C GLY A 93 24.55 -17.66 3.15
N ALA A 94 25.28 -16.56 3.37
CA ALA A 94 26.04 -16.33 4.59
C ALA A 94 25.17 -15.52 5.57
N ILE A 95 24.21 -16.20 6.19
CA ILE A 95 23.14 -15.56 6.99
C ILE A 95 23.48 -15.41 8.48
N GLU A 96 24.60 -15.96 8.94
CA GLU A 96 25.05 -15.92 10.33
C GLU A 96 26.58 -15.72 10.40
N ASN A 97 27.07 -15.29 11.56
CA ASN A 97 28.51 -15.26 11.82
C ASN A 97 29.12 -16.66 11.71
N ASN A 98 30.31 -16.76 11.10
CA ASN A 98 31.01 -18.01 10.73
C ASN A 98 30.45 -18.75 9.50
N ALA A 99 29.37 -18.29 8.88
CA ALA A 99 28.93 -18.83 7.60
C ALA A 99 29.86 -18.34 6.47
N SER A 100 30.07 -19.17 5.45
CA SER A 100 30.73 -18.74 4.22
C SER A 100 29.69 -18.59 3.11
N PRO A 101 29.85 -17.60 2.21
CA PRO A 101 28.99 -17.51 1.04
C PRO A 101 29.02 -18.80 0.21
N LYS A 102 27.93 -19.08 -0.51
CA LYS A 102 27.83 -20.26 -1.39
C LYS A 102 28.97 -20.22 -2.43
N ALA A 103 29.53 -21.39 -2.75
CA ALA A 103 30.61 -21.48 -3.74
C ALA A 103 30.13 -21.08 -5.14
N GLY A 104 30.99 -20.39 -5.90
CA GLY A 104 30.71 -20.01 -7.30
C GLY A 104 29.96 -18.69 -7.48
N LEU A 105 29.69 -17.95 -6.40
CA LEU A 105 29.10 -16.61 -6.45
C LEU A 105 30.07 -15.56 -6.99
N PRO A 106 29.56 -14.45 -7.56
CA PRO A 106 30.41 -13.33 -7.96
C PRO A 106 31.04 -12.69 -6.72
N TYR A 107 32.35 -12.49 -6.78
CA TYR A 107 33.07 -11.65 -5.82
C TYR A 107 33.66 -10.47 -6.58
N ILE A 108 33.35 -9.25 -6.15
CA ILE A 108 33.84 -8.02 -6.79
C ILE A 108 35.37 -8.02 -6.92
N SER A 109 36.09 -8.56 -5.93
CA SER A 109 37.53 -8.72 -5.96
C SER A 109 38.01 -9.62 -7.11
N SER A 110 37.31 -10.73 -7.37
CA SER A 110 37.65 -11.65 -8.48
C SER A 110 37.34 -11.02 -9.82
N ILE A 111 36.20 -10.34 -9.93
CA ILE A 111 35.78 -9.65 -11.16
C ILE A 111 36.78 -8.55 -11.52
N LEU A 112 37.20 -7.73 -10.55
CA LEU A 112 38.23 -6.70 -10.77
C LEU A 112 39.55 -7.34 -11.21
N GLN A 113 39.98 -8.42 -10.57
CA GLN A 113 41.21 -9.14 -10.93
C GLN A 113 41.17 -9.67 -12.37
N ASP A 114 40.08 -10.32 -12.76
CA ASP A 114 39.89 -10.82 -14.13
C ASP A 114 39.86 -9.69 -15.17
N ASN A 115 39.58 -8.46 -14.75
CA ASN A 115 39.56 -7.26 -15.57
C ASN A 115 40.83 -6.39 -15.45
N GLY A 116 41.92 -6.96 -14.96
CA GLY A 116 43.26 -6.38 -15.00
C GLY A 116 43.65 -5.56 -13.78
N TYR A 117 42.83 -5.53 -12.73
CA TYR A 117 43.22 -4.92 -11.46
C TYR A 117 44.17 -5.82 -10.67
N LYS A 118 45.11 -5.21 -9.95
CA LYS A 118 45.80 -5.85 -8.83
C LYS A 118 45.01 -5.64 -7.55
N THR A 119 44.65 -6.72 -6.88
CA THR A 119 43.72 -6.66 -5.74
C THR A 119 44.39 -7.01 -4.42
N ALA A 120 44.13 -6.21 -3.39
CA ALA A 120 44.67 -6.40 -2.04
C ALA A 120 43.58 -6.34 -0.96
N PHE A 121 43.64 -7.27 0.00
CA PHE A 121 42.78 -7.25 1.19
C PHE A 121 43.60 -7.22 2.48
N ILE A 122 43.34 -6.26 3.36
CA ILE A 122 44.01 -6.17 4.66
C ILE A 122 42.99 -5.95 5.79
N GLY A 123 43.08 -6.77 6.84
CA GLY A 123 42.37 -6.59 8.10
C GLY A 123 41.35 -7.68 8.40
N LYS A 124 40.19 -7.28 8.94
CA LYS A 124 39.12 -8.19 9.35
C LYS A 124 38.35 -8.73 8.15
N TRP A 125 38.64 -9.99 7.80
CA TRP A 125 37.79 -10.77 6.90
C TRP A 125 36.42 -11.03 7.55
N LEU A 126 35.51 -11.73 6.86
CA LEU A 126 34.12 -12.00 7.31
C LEU A 126 33.93 -12.13 8.84
N LEU A 127 34.78 -12.89 9.55
CA LEU A 127 34.88 -12.91 11.01
C LEU A 127 36.35 -13.00 11.49
N ASP A 128 36.62 -12.58 12.74
CA ASP A 128 37.95 -12.55 13.37
C ASP A 128 38.53 -13.94 13.68
N TYR A 129 37.69 -14.97 13.85
CA TYR A 129 38.11 -16.28 14.35
C TYR A 129 37.60 -17.39 13.44
N HIS A 130 38.54 -18.13 12.87
CA HIS A 130 38.34 -19.13 11.80
C HIS A 130 38.15 -18.47 10.44
N VAL A 131 39.24 -18.45 9.68
CA VAL A 131 39.24 -18.27 8.23
C VAL A 131 39.12 -19.69 7.64
N PRO A 132 37.90 -20.23 7.42
CA PRO A 132 37.73 -21.59 6.90
C PRO A 132 38.35 -21.76 5.51
N ASP A 133 38.36 -20.68 4.70
CA ASP A 133 38.82 -20.65 3.32
C ASP A 133 39.66 -19.38 3.03
N ASP A 134 40.59 -19.47 2.07
CA ASP A 134 41.42 -18.32 1.67
C ASP A 134 40.56 -17.20 1.06
N PRO A 135 40.80 -15.91 1.41
CA PRO A 135 40.13 -14.77 0.78
C PRO A 135 40.16 -14.84 -0.75
N VAL A 136 38.97 -14.78 -1.35
CA VAL A 136 38.74 -15.00 -2.78
C VAL A 136 39.03 -13.73 -3.57
N GLY A 137 39.68 -13.86 -4.73
CA GLY A 137 39.87 -12.75 -5.68
C GLY A 137 40.93 -11.71 -5.31
N PHE A 138 41.86 -12.02 -4.40
CA PHE A 138 42.91 -11.10 -3.96
C PHE A 138 44.31 -11.56 -4.37
N ASP A 139 45.07 -10.74 -5.12
CA ASP A 139 46.50 -10.98 -5.43
C ASP A 139 47.34 -11.02 -4.14
N TYR A 140 47.08 -10.09 -3.23
CA TYR A 140 47.72 -9.97 -1.91
C TYR A 140 46.65 -9.95 -0.81
N TRP A 141 46.85 -10.69 0.28
CA TRP A 141 46.02 -10.51 1.46
C TRP A 141 46.77 -10.75 2.76
N ALA A 142 46.38 -10.00 3.78
CA ALA A 142 46.82 -10.13 5.16
C ALA A 142 45.58 -9.97 6.07
N VAL A 143 45.11 -11.07 6.64
CA VAL A 143 43.89 -11.11 7.45
C VAL A 143 44.20 -11.27 8.92
N THR A 144 43.37 -10.69 9.77
CA THR A 144 43.46 -10.90 11.22
C THR A 144 43.10 -12.34 11.55
N ASP A 145 44.01 -13.04 12.25
CA ASP A 145 43.85 -14.45 12.64
C ASP A 145 43.42 -14.57 14.11
N SER A 146 44.04 -13.75 14.97
CA SER A 146 43.73 -13.68 16.40
C SER A 146 44.36 -12.44 17.05
N ILE A 147 44.02 -12.20 18.32
CA ILE A 147 44.84 -11.40 19.23
C ILE A 147 45.48 -12.34 20.23
N GLU A 148 46.80 -12.34 20.32
CA GLU A 148 47.55 -13.17 21.27
C GLU A 148 48.53 -12.32 22.07
N HIS A 149 48.45 -12.39 23.40
CA HIS A 149 49.39 -11.70 24.30
C HIS A 149 49.53 -10.19 24.00
N ASP A 150 48.39 -9.50 23.82
CA ASP A 150 48.32 -8.08 23.47
C ASP A 150 49.02 -7.74 22.13
N SER A 151 49.19 -8.73 21.26
CA SER A 151 49.75 -8.58 19.92
C SER A 151 48.71 -8.96 18.87
N LEU A 152 48.61 -8.15 17.81
CA LEU A 152 47.79 -8.43 16.64
C LEU A 152 48.46 -9.53 15.81
N VAL A 153 47.74 -10.61 15.53
CA VAL A 153 48.24 -11.74 14.74
C VAL A 153 47.63 -11.68 13.34
N MET A 154 48.50 -11.54 12.34
CA MET A 154 48.11 -11.46 10.93
C MET A 154 48.54 -12.72 10.19
N ARG A 155 47.62 -13.32 9.42
CA ARG A 155 47.88 -14.40 8.48
C ARG A 155 47.98 -13.86 7.06
N PHE A 156 49.00 -14.27 6.33
CA PHE A 156 49.27 -13.82 4.97
C PHE A 156 48.96 -14.91 3.93
N LYS A 157 48.78 -14.48 2.68
CA LYS A 157 48.50 -15.37 1.54
C LYS A 157 49.52 -16.47 1.31
N ASP A 158 50.79 -16.25 1.67
CA ASP A 158 51.84 -17.27 1.56
C ASP A 158 51.79 -18.34 2.67
N GLY A 159 50.81 -18.26 3.55
CA GLY A 159 50.63 -19.12 4.71
C GLY A 159 51.46 -18.72 5.93
N SER A 160 52.17 -17.59 5.88
CA SER A 160 52.91 -17.08 7.03
C SER A 160 51.99 -16.37 8.04
N THR A 161 52.40 -16.40 9.32
CA THR A 161 51.74 -15.69 10.41
C THR A 161 52.75 -14.76 11.07
N VAL A 162 52.38 -13.49 11.28
CA VAL A 162 53.23 -12.46 11.86
C VAL A 162 52.52 -11.81 13.05
N TYR A 163 53.28 -11.53 14.10
CA TYR A 163 52.82 -10.87 15.32
C TYR A 163 53.27 -9.42 15.31
N TYR A 164 52.33 -8.49 15.48
CA TYR A 164 52.57 -7.06 15.56
C TYR A 164 52.28 -6.56 16.98
N ALA A 165 53.19 -5.73 17.50
CA ALA A 165 53.00 -5.07 18.80
C ALA A 165 52.37 -3.68 18.64
N GLU A 166 52.35 -3.18 17.41
CA GLU A 166 51.71 -1.94 16.99
C GLU A 166 50.18 -2.09 16.99
N HIS A 167 49.48 -0.97 17.12
CA HIS A 167 48.02 -0.91 17.07
C HIS A 167 47.50 -1.30 15.68
N GLU A 168 46.32 -1.93 15.60
CA GLU A 168 45.80 -2.49 14.35
C GLU A 168 45.65 -1.46 13.22
N ALA A 169 45.27 -0.22 13.53
CA ALA A 169 45.22 0.89 12.57
C ALA A 169 46.56 1.15 11.89
N GLU A 170 47.68 1.09 12.63
CA GLU A 170 49.02 1.25 12.07
C GLU A 170 49.39 0.05 11.21
N VAL A 171 49.10 -1.16 11.69
CA VAL A 171 49.45 -2.40 10.99
C VAL A 171 48.71 -2.51 9.66
N TYR A 172 47.37 -2.40 9.67
CA TYR A 172 46.57 -2.59 8.47
C TYR A 172 46.89 -1.50 7.43
N THR A 173 46.95 -0.24 7.86
CA THR A 173 47.22 0.88 6.96
C THR A 173 48.60 0.77 6.32
N ASN A 174 49.64 0.46 7.10
CA ASN A 174 51.00 0.32 6.56
C ASN A 174 51.13 -0.90 5.63
N LEU A 175 50.48 -2.02 5.93
CA LEU A 175 50.46 -3.19 5.03
C LEU A 175 49.76 -2.87 3.70
N GLY A 176 48.64 -2.13 3.74
CA GLY A 176 47.95 -1.66 2.54
C GLY A 176 48.80 -0.69 1.71
N LEU A 177 49.43 0.30 2.34
CA LEU A 177 50.29 1.26 1.64
C LEU A 177 51.57 0.62 1.10
N ASN A 178 52.12 -0.41 1.76
CA ASN A 178 53.21 -1.20 1.19
C ASN A 178 52.79 -1.93 -0.09
N PHE A 179 51.54 -2.40 -0.19
CA PHE A 179 51.02 -2.93 -1.44
C PHE A 179 50.95 -1.84 -2.51
N VAL A 180 50.37 -0.68 -2.19
CA VAL A 180 50.26 0.46 -3.13
C VAL A 180 51.64 0.94 -3.60
N GLU A 181 52.64 1.03 -2.72
CA GLU A 181 54.01 1.42 -3.06
C GLU A 181 54.62 0.54 -4.16
N ASN A 182 54.27 -0.75 -4.18
CA ASN A 182 54.74 -1.66 -5.21
C ASN A 182 53.96 -1.54 -6.53
N MET A 183 52.73 -1.00 -6.51
CA MET A 183 51.89 -0.85 -7.69
C MET A 183 52.15 0.48 -8.43
N VAL A 184 52.46 1.56 -7.70
CA VAL A 184 52.66 2.91 -8.27
C VAL A 184 53.66 2.91 -9.45
N PRO A 185 54.81 2.22 -9.41
CA PRO A 185 55.74 2.19 -10.54
C PRO A 185 55.29 1.37 -11.76
N ASP A 186 54.30 0.49 -11.60
CA ASP A 186 53.84 -0.46 -12.65
C ASP A 186 52.69 0.12 -13.50
N GLU A 187 52.15 1.29 -13.12
CA GLU A 187 51.00 1.97 -13.75
C GLU A 187 49.75 1.08 -13.94
N THR A 188 49.73 -0.09 -13.29
CA THR A 188 48.63 -1.05 -13.35
C THR A 188 47.54 -0.63 -12.36
N PRO A 189 46.25 -0.60 -12.77
CA PRO A 189 45.17 -0.24 -11.87
C PRO A 189 45.10 -1.24 -10.71
N TRP A 190 44.83 -0.74 -9.50
CA TRP A 190 44.82 -1.56 -8.30
C TRP A 190 43.61 -1.24 -7.41
N ALA A 191 43.19 -2.23 -6.63
CA ALA A 191 42.09 -2.11 -5.69
C ALA A 191 42.55 -2.59 -4.31
N LEU A 192 42.47 -1.71 -3.31
CA LEU A 192 42.87 -1.93 -1.94
C LEU A 192 41.64 -1.92 -1.03
N PHE A 193 41.42 -3.02 -0.31
CA PHE A 193 40.35 -3.17 0.66
C PHE A 193 40.96 -3.16 2.08
N LEU A 194 40.64 -2.15 2.87
CA LEU A 194 41.10 -1.93 4.24
C LEU A 194 39.91 -2.08 5.20
N PHE A 195 39.78 -3.26 5.79
CA PHE A 195 38.64 -3.59 6.64
C PHE A 195 39.12 -3.61 8.10
N TYR A 196 38.81 -2.56 8.83
CA TYR A 196 39.25 -2.39 10.22
C TYR A 196 38.28 -3.07 11.19
N ARG A 197 38.78 -3.36 12.40
CA ARG A 197 37.97 -3.88 13.49
C ARG A 197 37.53 -2.79 14.46
N PHE A 198 38.20 -1.64 14.55
CA PHE A 198 37.63 -0.53 15.33
C PHE A 198 36.40 0.06 14.60
N PRO A 199 35.42 0.61 15.33
CA PRO A 199 35.33 0.70 16.80
C PRO A 199 34.84 -0.56 17.55
N HIS A 200 34.58 -1.70 16.91
CA HIS A 200 34.12 -2.96 17.55
C HIS A 200 34.89 -3.31 18.85
N SER A 201 34.19 -3.91 19.80
CA SER A 201 34.74 -4.34 21.09
C SER A 201 35.67 -5.57 20.99
N PRO A 202 36.71 -5.74 21.82
CA PRO A 202 37.13 -4.88 22.92
C PRO A 202 37.67 -3.53 22.42
N TYR A 203 37.34 -2.46 23.15
CA TYR A 203 37.77 -1.11 22.81
C TYR A 203 39.25 -0.93 23.16
N GLU A 204 40.10 -0.97 22.13
CA GLU A 204 41.56 -0.90 22.25
C GLU A 204 42.07 0.39 21.59
N PRO A 205 41.88 1.58 22.20
CA PRO A 205 42.30 2.84 21.60
C PRO A 205 43.80 2.90 21.26
N MET A 206 44.14 3.67 20.23
CA MET A 206 45.53 3.91 19.87
C MET A 206 46.32 4.46 21.08
N PRO A 207 47.63 4.13 21.20
CA PRO A 207 48.46 4.62 22.29
C PRO A 207 48.41 6.14 22.44
N GLY A 208 47.94 6.62 23.59
CA GLY A 208 47.75 8.04 23.89
C GLY A 208 46.32 8.57 23.68
N HIS A 209 45.38 7.75 23.21
CA HIS A 209 43.97 8.12 23.05
C HIS A 209 43.07 7.65 24.21
N GLU A 210 43.59 6.88 25.18
CA GLU A 210 42.83 6.19 26.26
C GLU A 210 42.13 7.11 27.28
N THR A 211 42.28 8.42 27.12
CA THR A 211 41.65 9.44 27.98
C THR A 211 41.27 10.69 27.18
N LEU A 212 41.25 10.60 25.85
CA LEU A 212 41.07 11.73 24.94
C LEU A 212 39.76 12.49 25.22
N TYR A 213 38.72 11.77 25.63
CA TYR A 213 37.38 12.32 25.87
C TYR A 213 36.94 12.27 27.34
N GLN A 214 37.88 12.07 28.27
CA GLN A 214 37.58 12.03 29.70
C GLN A 214 36.92 13.32 30.24
N GLN A 215 37.18 14.47 29.59
CA GLN A 215 36.58 15.77 29.97
C GLN A 215 35.38 16.16 29.09
N SER A 216 35.05 15.36 28.08
CA SER A 216 33.92 15.61 27.20
C SER A 216 32.60 15.30 27.90
N THR A 217 31.57 16.08 27.58
CA THR A 217 30.19 15.75 27.99
C THR A 217 29.65 14.74 27.00
N ILE A 218 29.28 13.56 27.50
CA ILE A 218 28.60 12.52 26.72
C ILE A 218 27.10 12.77 26.88
N ASN A 219 26.39 12.81 25.76
CA ASN A 219 24.95 12.90 25.76
C ASN A 219 24.40 11.48 25.75
N PHE A 220 23.61 11.15 26.77
CA PHE A 220 22.91 9.87 26.79
C PHE A 220 21.76 9.87 25.78
N PRO A 221 21.52 8.75 25.09
CA PRO A 221 20.36 8.62 24.24
C PRO A 221 19.08 8.76 25.09
N THR A 222 18.12 9.53 24.60
CA THR A 222 16.90 9.84 25.38
C THR A 222 15.92 8.65 25.42
N ASN A 223 16.06 7.74 24.46
CA ASN A 223 15.34 6.48 24.32
C ASN A 223 16.00 5.31 25.09
N ASN A 224 16.97 5.55 25.99
CA ASN A 224 17.57 4.54 26.87
C ASN A 224 16.64 4.15 28.03
N LYS A 225 15.54 3.46 27.72
CA LYS A 225 14.59 2.95 28.71
C LYS A 225 13.88 1.72 28.17
N PRO A 226 13.49 0.77 29.04
CA PRO A 226 12.60 -0.32 28.66
C PRO A 226 11.29 0.19 28.07
N TYR A 227 10.82 -0.53 27.06
CA TYR A 227 9.44 -0.46 26.62
C TYR A 227 8.56 -1.29 27.56
N THR A 228 7.26 -1.01 27.62
CA THR A 228 6.35 -1.67 28.58
C THR A 228 5.10 -2.27 27.95
N LYS A 229 4.85 -1.97 26.67
CA LYS A 229 3.74 -2.47 25.86
C LYS A 229 4.03 -2.16 24.38
N ASP A 230 3.30 -2.79 23.47
CA ASP A 230 3.28 -2.49 22.03
C ASP A 230 4.63 -2.65 21.30
N PHE A 231 5.64 -3.26 21.94
CA PHE A 231 6.94 -3.59 21.37
C PHE A 231 7.26 -5.07 21.62
N PRO A 232 8.21 -5.68 20.88
CA PRO A 232 8.68 -7.04 21.15
C PRO A 232 9.09 -7.27 22.61
N SER A 233 8.80 -8.45 23.19
CA SER A 233 8.96 -8.70 24.64
C SER A 233 10.41 -8.63 25.12
N TYR A 234 11.39 -8.83 24.22
CA TYR A 234 12.81 -8.69 24.53
C TYR A 234 13.24 -7.24 24.81
N LEU A 235 12.40 -6.25 24.51
CA LEU A 235 12.60 -4.85 24.87
C LEU A 235 11.98 -4.45 26.21
N TYR A 236 11.33 -5.40 26.90
CA TYR A 236 10.73 -5.19 28.22
C TYR A 236 11.76 -5.38 29.35
N PRO A 237 11.49 -4.87 30.57
CA PRO A 237 12.43 -4.95 31.68
C PRO A 237 12.89 -6.40 31.99
N GLY A 238 14.19 -6.58 32.23
CA GLY A 238 14.81 -7.88 32.55
C GLY A 238 15.63 -8.53 31.42
N HIS A 239 15.57 -7.95 30.21
CA HIS A 239 16.37 -8.38 29.05
C HIS A 239 17.35 -7.30 28.54
N LEU A 240 17.41 -6.17 29.22
CA LEU A 240 18.08 -4.94 28.80
C LEU A 240 19.44 -4.76 29.48
N PHE A 241 20.22 -3.81 28.95
CA PHE A 241 21.45 -3.36 29.59
C PHE A 241 21.14 -2.75 30.98
N GLU A 242 21.50 -3.46 32.05
CA GLU A 242 21.30 -3.04 33.45
C GLU A 242 22.47 -2.18 34.00
N GLY A 243 23.11 -1.35 33.16
CA GLY A 243 24.18 -0.46 33.61
C GLY A 243 23.65 0.83 34.25
N ASP A 244 24.30 1.30 35.32
CA ASP A 244 24.13 2.69 35.78
C ASP A 244 24.63 3.64 34.69
N SER A 245 24.09 4.87 34.60
CA SER A 245 24.45 5.84 33.56
C SER A 245 25.97 6.03 33.47
N THR A 246 26.66 6.00 34.62
CA THR A 246 28.13 6.13 34.71
C THR A 246 28.91 5.04 33.96
N GLU A 247 28.39 3.82 33.85
CA GLU A 247 29.06 2.69 33.18
C GLU A 247 28.92 2.81 31.66
N LEU A 248 27.71 3.11 31.17
CA LEU A 248 27.46 3.38 29.76
C LEU A 248 28.23 4.61 29.26
N ASP A 249 28.36 5.64 30.11
CA ASP A 249 29.18 6.82 29.86
C ASP A 249 30.64 6.49 29.52
N GLN A 250 31.19 5.45 30.17
CA GLN A 250 32.55 5.00 29.92
C GLN A 250 32.60 4.13 28.66
N VAL A 251 31.62 3.26 28.45
CA VAL A 251 31.48 2.46 27.21
C VAL A 251 31.46 3.35 25.97
N ILE A 252 30.64 4.42 25.97
CA ILE A 252 30.56 5.38 24.86
C ILE A 252 31.91 6.09 24.67
N ARG A 253 32.59 6.50 25.74
CA ARG A 253 33.93 7.10 25.64
C ARG A 253 34.92 6.14 25.02
N ASP A 254 34.99 4.91 25.52
CA ASP A 254 35.93 3.90 25.04
C ASP A 254 35.67 3.58 23.56
N TYR A 255 34.39 3.53 23.13
CA TYR A 255 33.98 3.39 21.74
C TYR A 255 34.54 4.53 20.86
N TYR A 256 34.36 5.80 21.25
CA TYR A 256 34.86 6.95 20.48
C TYR A 256 36.39 7.09 20.55
N GLU A 257 37.02 6.76 21.68
CA GLU A 257 38.49 6.76 21.82
C GLU A 257 39.13 5.69 20.93
N ASN A 258 38.50 4.50 20.82
CA ASN A 258 38.87 3.46 19.87
C ASN A 258 38.65 3.92 18.42
N GLY A 259 37.46 4.46 18.15
CA GLY A 259 37.06 4.99 16.85
C GLY A 259 37.95 6.09 16.28
N GLN A 260 38.68 6.82 17.14
CA GLN A 260 39.65 7.85 16.70
C GLN A 260 40.78 7.26 15.82
N ALA A 261 40.97 5.93 15.84
CA ALA A 261 41.88 5.22 14.93
C ALA A 261 41.51 5.38 13.43
N ALA A 262 40.23 5.67 13.11
CA ALA A 262 39.77 5.96 11.76
C ALA A 262 40.45 7.22 11.19
N GLU A 263 40.57 8.27 12.00
CA GLU A 263 41.24 9.52 11.62
C GLU A 263 42.69 9.27 11.20
N TYR A 264 43.46 8.52 12.01
CA TYR A 264 44.83 8.19 11.70
C TYR A 264 44.96 7.45 10.36
N SER A 265 44.09 6.46 10.14
CA SER A 265 44.15 5.59 8.97
C SER A 265 43.81 6.36 7.69
N VAL A 266 42.70 7.11 7.69
CA VAL A 266 42.26 7.92 6.54
C VAL A 266 43.27 9.03 6.25
N ASP A 267 43.76 9.76 7.26
CA ASP A 267 44.79 10.80 7.08
C ASP A 267 46.06 10.24 6.44
N THR A 268 46.51 9.07 6.89
CA THR A 268 47.72 8.43 6.37
C THR A 268 47.54 7.98 4.92
N VAL A 269 46.39 7.39 4.58
CA VAL A 269 46.07 7.00 3.19
C VAL A 269 46.00 8.23 2.28
N LEU A 270 45.21 9.25 2.64
CA LEU A 270 45.05 10.46 1.84
C LEU A 270 46.39 11.15 1.60
N LYS A 271 47.19 11.36 2.65
CA LYS A 271 48.53 11.97 2.53
C LYS A 271 49.47 11.16 1.63
N TYR A 272 49.39 9.83 1.68
CA TYR A 272 50.21 9.00 0.82
C TYR A 272 49.81 9.15 -0.65
N LEU A 273 48.51 9.04 -0.96
CA LEU A 273 48.00 9.20 -2.32
C LEU A 273 48.27 10.61 -2.89
N GLU A 274 48.19 11.66 -2.06
CA GLU A 274 48.60 13.03 -2.43
C GLU A 274 50.09 13.11 -2.76
N GLN A 275 50.94 12.52 -1.92
CA GLN A 275 52.39 12.49 -2.14
C GLN A 275 52.77 11.77 -3.43
N GLN A 276 52.01 10.73 -3.81
CA GLN A 276 52.19 10.01 -5.07
C GLN A 276 51.46 10.68 -6.26
N GLN A 277 50.70 11.76 -6.04
CA GLN A 277 49.91 12.48 -7.05
C GLN A 277 48.87 11.61 -7.77
N ILE A 278 48.31 10.62 -7.08
CA ILE A 278 47.28 9.69 -7.60
C ILE A 278 45.95 9.81 -6.86
N LEU A 279 45.81 10.76 -5.92
CA LEU A 279 44.61 10.92 -5.12
C LEU A 279 43.36 11.19 -5.98
N ASP A 280 43.45 12.05 -7.00
CA ASP A 280 42.30 12.41 -7.83
C ASP A 280 41.90 11.32 -8.84
N SER A 281 42.83 10.42 -9.17
CA SER A 281 42.58 9.23 -9.99
C SER A 281 42.25 7.97 -9.18
N THR A 282 41.93 8.13 -7.89
CA THR A 282 41.57 7.04 -6.98
C THR A 282 40.16 7.24 -6.44
N LEU A 283 39.28 6.27 -6.69
CA LEU A 283 37.98 6.17 -6.03
C LEU A 283 38.20 5.71 -4.59
N ILE A 284 37.74 6.50 -3.62
CA ILE A 284 37.79 6.14 -2.20
C ILE A 284 36.36 6.02 -1.68
N ILE A 285 36.00 4.82 -1.20
CA ILE A 285 34.73 4.56 -0.49
C ILE A 285 35.05 4.31 0.97
N PHE A 286 34.38 5.02 1.87
CA PHE A 286 34.47 4.84 3.33
C PHE A 286 33.09 4.49 3.88
N SER A 287 32.99 3.36 4.59
CA SER A 287 31.74 2.88 5.19
C SER A 287 31.98 2.13 6.51
N SER A 288 30.90 1.63 7.10
CA SER A 288 30.90 0.55 8.10
C SER A 288 30.31 -0.72 7.50
N ASP A 289 30.50 -1.88 8.14
CA ASP A 289 29.75 -3.11 7.83
C ASP A 289 28.33 -3.04 8.41
N ASN A 290 28.18 -2.57 9.64
CA ASN A 290 26.90 -2.38 10.31
C ASN A 290 27.00 -1.21 11.31
N GLY A 291 25.85 -0.77 11.82
CA GLY A 291 25.78 0.18 12.92
C GLY A 291 25.96 -0.50 14.30
N TYR A 292 25.70 0.24 15.37
CA TYR A 292 25.80 -0.23 16.75
C TYR A 292 24.94 0.59 17.74
N LEU A 293 24.17 -0.09 18.58
CA LEU A 293 23.46 0.47 19.73
C LEU A 293 24.44 0.70 20.89
N LEU A 294 24.43 1.92 21.44
CA LEU A 294 25.20 2.38 22.59
C LEU A 294 24.25 2.82 23.73
N GLY A 295 23.24 2.00 24.00
CA GLY A 295 22.23 2.22 25.03
C GLY A 295 20.88 2.73 24.50
N GLU A 296 20.77 3.06 23.21
CA GLU A 296 19.48 3.30 22.57
C GLU A 296 18.56 2.09 22.76
N HIS A 297 17.26 2.33 22.93
CA HIS A 297 16.26 1.28 23.19
C HIS A 297 16.54 0.44 24.45
N GLY A 298 17.45 0.87 25.34
CA GLY A 298 17.92 0.09 26.48
C GLY A 298 18.84 -1.08 26.10
N MET A 299 19.39 -1.05 24.88
CA MET A 299 20.13 -2.15 24.26
C MET A 299 21.55 -1.72 23.91
N GLU A 300 22.45 -2.70 23.86
CA GLU A 300 23.79 -2.57 23.26
C GLU A 300 23.94 -3.61 22.15
N LYS A 301 24.93 -3.42 21.27
CA LYS A 301 25.28 -4.30 20.13
C LYS A 301 24.58 -3.94 18.84
N LYS A 302 24.23 -4.92 18.02
CA LYS A 302 23.71 -4.81 16.65
C LYS A 302 22.65 -5.89 16.47
N VAL A 303 22.29 -6.22 15.23
CA VAL A 303 21.28 -7.20 14.78
C VAL A 303 19.86 -6.69 14.62
N LEU A 304 19.51 -5.58 15.28
CA LEU A 304 18.17 -5.00 15.18
C LEU A 304 18.04 -4.14 13.92
N ALA A 305 16.82 -4.00 13.42
CA ALA A 305 16.52 -3.16 12.26
C ALA A 305 16.52 -1.65 12.57
N TYR A 306 16.62 -1.23 13.84
CA TYR A 306 16.66 0.19 14.23
C TYR A 306 17.81 0.96 13.54
N GLU A 307 17.62 2.27 13.32
CA GLU A 307 18.53 3.14 12.57
C GLU A 307 19.98 3.06 13.09
N GLU A 308 20.18 2.95 14.41
CA GLU A 308 21.52 2.87 15.02
C GLU A 308 22.29 1.62 14.63
N SER A 309 21.59 0.51 14.31
CA SER A 309 22.17 -0.79 13.94
C SER A 309 22.16 -1.01 12.42
N LEU A 310 21.12 -0.53 11.74
CA LEU A 310 20.90 -0.68 10.31
C LEU A 310 21.68 0.34 9.48
N ARG A 311 21.69 1.61 9.89
CA ARG A 311 22.22 2.69 9.04
C ARG A 311 23.73 2.84 9.19
N LEU A 312 24.36 3.15 8.07
CA LEU A 312 25.81 3.24 7.91
C LEU A 312 26.24 4.67 7.55
N PRO A 313 27.45 5.10 7.95
CA PRO A 313 28.10 6.21 7.28
C PRO A 313 28.57 5.74 5.89
N LEU A 314 28.33 6.51 4.83
CA LEU A 314 28.85 6.21 3.49
C LEU A 314 29.36 7.48 2.81
N PHE A 315 30.68 7.58 2.72
CA PHE A 315 31.38 8.72 2.13
C PHE A 315 32.18 8.27 0.92
N VAL A 316 32.05 8.99 -0.19
CA VAL A 316 32.70 8.63 -1.46
C VAL A 316 33.48 9.82 -1.98
N ARG A 317 34.79 9.67 -2.17
CA ARG A 317 35.63 10.69 -2.81
C ARG A 317 36.10 10.19 -4.16
N TYR A 318 35.58 10.82 -5.21
CA TYR A 318 36.10 10.67 -6.57
C TYR A 318 35.72 11.91 -7.40
N PRO A 319 36.64 12.87 -7.59
CA PRO A 319 36.33 14.15 -8.23
C PRO A 319 35.81 14.07 -9.67
N ALA A 320 36.03 12.93 -10.35
CA ALA A 320 35.50 12.70 -11.69
C ALA A 320 33.98 12.45 -11.70
N TRP A 321 33.40 12.03 -10.58
CA TRP A 321 31.96 11.75 -10.44
C TRP A 321 31.24 12.78 -9.58
N PHE A 322 31.86 13.19 -8.47
CA PHE A 322 31.20 14.00 -7.45
C PHE A 322 31.83 15.38 -7.35
N ALA A 323 31.01 16.42 -7.40
CA ALA A 323 31.43 17.75 -7.02
C ALA A 323 31.79 17.78 -5.52
N PRO A 324 32.82 18.53 -5.09
CA PRO A 324 33.17 18.65 -3.68
C PRO A 324 31.98 19.10 -2.82
N GLY A 325 31.67 18.33 -1.76
CA GLY A 325 30.59 18.63 -0.82
C GLY A 325 29.20 18.16 -1.29
N THR A 326 29.13 17.24 -2.25
CA THR A 326 27.88 16.63 -2.69
C THR A 326 27.18 15.94 -1.51
N VAL A 327 25.86 16.14 -1.38
CA VAL A 327 25.03 15.46 -0.39
C VAL A 327 23.89 14.77 -1.13
N VAL A 328 23.75 13.47 -0.92
CA VAL A 328 22.68 12.65 -1.47
C VAL A 328 21.75 12.28 -0.31
N ASP A 329 20.63 12.98 -0.20
CA ASP A 329 19.63 12.83 0.86
C ASP A 329 18.22 12.54 0.36
N TYR A 330 18.06 12.46 -0.96
CA TYR A 330 16.83 12.13 -1.67
C TYR A 330 16.78 10.67 -2.15
N GLU A 331 17.85 9.89 -1.93
CA GLU A 331 17.92 8.46 -2.29
C GLU A 331 18.39 7.58 -1.12
N ILE A 332 18.10 6.28 -1.24
CA ILE A 332 18.51 5.25 -0.30
C ILE A 332 19.64 4.40 -0.90
N ALA A 333 20.85 4.53 -0.35
CA ALA A 333 21.96 3.62 -0.65
C ALA A 333 21.93 2.37 0.25
N ALA A 334 22.68 1.35 -0.12
CA ALA A 334 22.86 0.11 0.63
C ALA A 334 24.30 -0.40 0.55
N ASN A 335 24.73 -1.21 1.52
CA ASN A 335 26.06 -1.84 1.51
C ASN A 335 26.30 -2.74 0.26
N ILE A 336 25.25 -3.34 -0.32
CA ILE A 336 25.30 -4.08 -1.59
C ILE A 336 25.68 -3.22 -2.80
N ASP A 337 25.44 -1.91 -2.74
CA ASP A 337 25.74 -0.96 -3.83
C ASP A 337 27.24 -0.71 -4.01
N ILE A 338 28.04 -1.04 -2.98
CA ILE A 338 29.50 -0.87 -3.06
C ILE A 338 30.05 -1.72 -4.21
N ALA A 339 29.60 -2.98 -4.35
CA ALA A 339 30.12 -3.88 -5.39
C ALA A 339 29.84 -3.35 -6.80
N THR A 340 28.59 -2.95 -7.09
CA THR A 340 28.17 -2.42 -8.39
C THR A 340 28.79 -1.05 -8.68
N THR A 341 29.05 -0.22 -7.66
CA THR A 341 29.82 1.03 -7.80
C THR A 341 31.26 0.76 -8.25
N LEU A 342 31.89 -0.30 -7.75
CA LEU A 342 33.25 -0.67 -8.18
C LEU A 342 33.26 -1.21 -9.63
N LEU A 343 32.20 -1.89 -10.06
CA LEU A 343 32.04 -2.31 -11.47
C LEU A 343 31.93 -1.09 -12.38
N ASP A 344 31.06 -0.14 -12.03
CA ASP A 344 30.87 1.12 -12.75
C ASP A 344 32.19 1.91 -12.85
N ALA A 345 32.90 2.04 -11.73
CA ALA A 345 34.21 2.73 -11.69
C ALA A 345 35.25 2.07 -12.61
N ALA A 346 35.22 0.74 -12.70
CA ALA A 346 36.13 -0.03 -13.54
C ALA A 346 35.70 -0.11 -15.02
N GLY A 347 34.52 0.44 -15.37
CA GLY A 347 33.91 0.34 -16.70
C GLY A 347 33.49 -1.09 -17.06
N ILE A 348 33.06 -1.88 -16.07
CA ILE A 348 32.64 -3.27 -16.23
C ILE A 348 31.11 -3.32 -16.15
N PRO A 349 30.39 -3.81 -17.19
CA PRO A 349 28.94 -3.98 -17.10
C PRO A 349 28.60 -5.07 -16.07
N ASP A 350 27.53 -4.87 -15.31
CA ASP A 350 27.04 -5.91 -14.41
C ASP A 350 26.31 -7.02 -15.19
N THR A 351 27.04 -8.09 -15.51
CA THR A 351 26.49 -9.32 -16.07
C THR A 351 26.42 -10.45 -15.03
N PHE A 352 26.48 -10.10 -13.74
CA PHE A 352 26.60 -11.03 -12.63
C PHE A 352 25.32 -11.13 -11.79
N ASN A 353 24.30 -10.33 -12.14
CA ASN A 353 23.02 -10.22 -11.44
C ASN A 353 23.23 -9.85 -9.96
N MET A 354 23.98 -8.77 -9.69
CA MET A 354 24.05 -8.22 -8.34
C MET A 354 22.72 -7.54 -7.98
N ASP A 355 22.37 -7.54 -6.69
CA ASP A 355 21.13 -6.93 -6.19
C ASP A 355 21.29 -5.40 -5.97
N GLY A 356 22.54 -4.93 -5.87
CA GLY A 356 22.88 -3.52 -5.67
C GLY A 356 22.77 -2.67 -6.95
N VAL A 357 22.92 -1.36 -6.80
CA VAL A 357 22.94 -0.38 -7.91
C VAL A 357 24.12 0.58 -7.70
N SER A 358 24.66 1.16 -8.77
CA SER A 358 25.84 2.04 -8.63
C SER A 358 25.48 3.31 -7.84
N LEU A 359 26.31 3.66 -6.85
CA LEU A 359 26.19 4.91 -6.09
C LEU A 359 26.33 6.15 -6.98
N HIS A 360 27.09 6.04 -8.07
CA HIS A 360 27.24 7.11 -9.05
C HIS A 360 25.94 7.36 -9.82
N GLN A 361 25.29 6.29 -10.28
CA GLN A 361 23.98 6.35 -10.94
C GLN A 361 22.89 6.84 -9.98
N LEU A 362 22.90 6.34 -8.75
CA LEU A 362 21.96 6.73 -7.69
C LEU A 362 22.08 8.22 -7.34
N ALA A 363 23.31 8.74 -7.24
CA ALA A 363 23.55 10.17 -7.02
C ALA A 363 23.26 11.06 -8.24
N GLN A 364 23.11 10.49 -9.43
CA GLN A 364 22.68 11.19 -10.64
C GLN A 364 21.17 11.12 -10.86
N GLY A 365 20.44 10.40 -9.99
CA GLY A 365 19.01 10.14 -10.18
C GLY A 365 18.72 9.24 -11.39
N GLN A 366 19.70 8.48 -11.88
CA GLN A 366 19.49 7.53 -12.98
C GLN A 366 18.81 6.24 -12.50
N VAL A 367 18.93 5.95 -11.21
CA VAL A 367 18.28 4.82 -10.54
C VAL A 367 17.74 5.31 -9.21
N HIS A 368 16.47 5.00 -8.94
CA HIS A 368 15.78 5.42 -7.72
C HIS A 368 15.48 4.22 -6.81
N ARG A 369 15.88 4.30 -5.54
CA ARG A 369 15.52 3.30 -4.52
C ARG A 369 14.60 3.94 -3.48
N LYS A 370 13.30 3.90 -3.76
CA LYS A 370 12.26 4.44 -2.85
C LYS A 370 12.12 3.64 -1.54
N TYR A 371 12.44 2.33 -1.57
CA TYR A 371 12.30 1.43 -0.43
C TYR A 371 13.52 0.51 -0.28
N PHE A 372 13.96 0.34 0.95
CA PHE A 372 15.04 -0.54 1.36
C PHE A 372 14.52 -1.75 2.10
N TYR A 373 14.94 -2.93 1.66
CA TYR A 373 14.66 -4.20 2.34
C TYR A 373 15.80 -4.55 3.30
N TYR A 374 15.43 -4.87 4.54
CA TYR A 374 16.33 -5.37 5.58
C TYR A 374 15.98 -6.81 5.94
N GLU A 375 16.98 -7.65 6.09
CA GLU A 375 16.83 -9.03 6.56
C GLU A 375 17.91 -9.40 7.57
N ASN A 376 17.50 -10.06 8.66
CA ASN A 376 18.44 -10.65 9.60
C ASN A 376 17.91 -11.98 10.15
N TYR A 377 18.78 -12.99 10.16
CA TYR A 377 18.42 -14.37 10.44
C TYR A 377 19.04 -14.85 11.77
N LEU A 378 18.18 -15.14 12.75
CA LEU A 378 18.42 -16.11 13.83
C LEU A 378 19.64 -15.87 14.75
N GLU A 379 20.10 -14.63 14.92
CA GLU A 379 20.94 -14.28 16.08
C GLU A 379 20.05 -13.78 17.23
N ALA A 380 20.30 -14.21 18.47
CA ALA A 380 19.42 -14.00 19.63
C ALA A 380 18.02 -14.65 19.56
N GLY A 381 17.74 -15.50 18.57
CA GLY A 381 16.53 -16.33 18.51
C GLY A 381 15.35 -15.72 17.75
N ASN A 382 15.56 -14.63 16.99
CA ASN A 382 14.55 -13.96 16.17
C ASN A 382 14.98 -13.81 14.70
N LYS A 383 14.00 -13.71 13.80
CA LYS A 383 14.18 -13.19 12.42
C LYS A 383 13.60 -11.77 12.41
N TRP A 384 14.36 -10.81 11.88
CA TRP A 384 13.89 -9.44 11.68
C TRP A 384 13.85 -9.13 10.20
N LEU A 385 12.71 -8.65 9.76
CA LEU A 385 12.48 -8.13 8.42
C LEU A 385 12.04 -6.69 8.55
N ALA A 386 12.50 -5.81 7.66
CA ALA A 386 12.00 -4.44 7.66
C ALA A 386 11.94 -3.85 6.26
N VAL A 387 11.00 -2.92 6.09
CA VAL A 387 10.94 -2.02 4.94
C VAL A 387 11.15 -0.61 5.43
N ARG A 388 12.08 0.09 4.80
CA ARG A 388 12.45 1.46 5.15
C ARG A 388 12.38 2.35 3.91
N SER A 389 11.57 3.40 3.96
CA SER A 389 11.60 4.50 2.97
C SER A 389 12.55 5.61 3.45
N LEU A 390 12.42 6.87 3.01
CA LEU A 390 13.10 8.00 3.66
C LEU A 390 12.32 8.52 4.88
N ASP A 391 10.99 8.36 4.89
CA ASP A 391 10.11 8.96 5.89
C ASP A 391 9.56 7.97 6.93
N TYR A 392 9.39 6.70 6.53
CA TYR A 392 8.73 5.68 7.35
C TYR A 392 9.53 4.38 7.41
N MET A 393 9.29 3.63 8.48
CA MET A 393 9.87 2.31 8.69
C MET A 393 8.83 1.34 9.26
N TYR A 394 8.78 0.14 8.69
CA TYR A 394 8.01 -0.99 9.17
C TYR A 394 8.95 -2.14 9.51
N ILE A 395 8.79 -2.75 10.68
CA ILE A 395 9.59 -3.88 11.16
C ILE A 395 8.64 -5.03 11.47
N PHE A 396 8.98 -6.21 11.00
CA PHE A 396 8.33 -7.47 11.35
C PHE A 396 9.35 -8.40 12.02
N SER A 397 9.06 -8.77 13.26
CA SER A 397 9.90 -9.65 14.08
C SER A 397 9.20 -10.98 14.31
N LEU A 398 9.94 -12.07 14.17
CA LEU A 398 9.45 -13.46 14.25
C LEU A 398 10.35 -14.34 15.15
N CYS A 399 9.79 -15.48 15.58
CA CYS A 399 10.34 -16.57 16.41
C CYS A 399 10.18 -16.49 17.94
N LYS A 400 10.55 -15.40 18.62
CA LYS A 400 10.35 -15.24 20.08
C LYS A 400 8.97 -14.68 20.38
N ASP A 401 8.62 -13.62 19.65
CA ASP A 401 7.27 -13.07 19.54
C ASP A 401 7.03 -12.79 18.05
N GLU A 402 5.80 -12.92 17.60
CA GLU A 402 5.37 -12.35 16.32
C GLU A 402 4.88 -10.94 16.59
N THR A 403 5.66 -9.95 16.14
CA THR A 403 5.41 -8.54 16.47
C THR A 403 5.73 -7.63 15.30
N GLU A 404 4.96 -6.55 15.23
CA GLU A 404 5.07 -5.53 14.21
C GLU A 404 5.33 -4.16 14.85
N GLU A 405 6.18 -3.39 14.19
CA GLU A 405 6.49 -2.02 14.60
C GLU A 405 6.42 -1.08 13.38
N PHE A 406 5.85 0.11 13.57
CA PHE A 406 5.79 1.15 12.55
C PHE A 406 6.23 2.51 13.12
N PHE A 407 7.11 3.21 12.41
CA PHE A 407 7.67 4.50 12.82
C PHE A 407 7.56 5.53 11.69
N ASP A 408 7.09 6.74 12.04
CA ASP A 408 7.27 7.96 11.25
C ASP A 408 8.57 8.63 11.71
N LEU A 409 9.57 8.64 10.83
CA LEU A 409 10.93 9.08 11.14
C LEU A 409 11.13 10.58 10.95
N ASN A 410 10.16 11.28 10.35
CA ASN A 410 10.13 12.74 10.35
C ASN A 410 9.71 13.30 11.71
N ILE A 411 8.82 12.57 12.41
CA ILE A 411 8.30 12.98 13.72
C ILE A 411 9.06 12.31 14.87
N ASP A 412 9.44 11.04 14.72
CA ASP A 412 10.09 10.21 15.73
C ASP A 412 11.35 9.51 15.17
N PRO A 413 12.41 10.27 14.83
CA PRO A 413 13.65 9.72 14.31
C PRO A 413 14.40 8.80 15.30
N GLU A 414 14.08 8.88 16.60
CA GLU A 414 14.64 8.03 17.66
C GLU A 414 13.80 6.75 17.90
N GLN A 415 12.74 6.53 17.12
CA GLN A 415 11.94 5.29 17.13
C GLN A 415 11.38 4.94 18.53
N ASN A 416 10.89 5.96 19.24
CA ASN A 416 10.37 5.84 20.61
C ASN A 416 8.91 5.36 20.68
N THR A 417 8.13 5.56 19.62
CA THR A 417 6.69 5.38 19.60
C THR A 417 6.32 4.45 18.48
N ASN A 418 5.95 3.21 18.83
CA ASN A 418 5.37 2.31 17.85
C ASN A 418 3.95 2.79 17.49
N LEU A 419 3.76 3.16 16.23
CA LEU A 419 2.49 3.64 15.68
C LEU A 419 1.62 2.51 15.10
N ILE A 420 2.01 1.25 15.26
CA ILE A 420 1.31 0.10 14.64
C ILE A 420 -0.20 0.04 14.96
N PHE A 421 -0.62 0.55 16.12
CA PHE A 421 -2.03 0.60 16.54
C PHE A 421 -2.67 2.00 16.40
N ASP A 422 -1.99 2.96 15.78
CA ASP A 422 -2.56 4.30 15.56
C ASP A 422 -3.50 4.28 14.33
N PRO A 423 -4.81 4.53 14.52
CA PRO A 423 -5.78 4.45 13.43
C PRO A 423 -5.56 5.49 12.32
N ASN A 424 -4.74 6.53 12.55
CA ASN A 424 -4.40 7.50 11.50
C ASN A 424 -3.39 6.96 10.50
N TYR A 425 -2.63 5.92 10.88
CA TYR A 425 -1.58 5.32 10.05
C TYR A 425 -1.99 3.98 9.43
N THR A 426 -3.19 3.45 9.72
CA THR A 426 -3.63 2.11 9.28
C THR A 426 -3.40 1.88 7.79
N ALA A 427 -3.88 2.77 6.91
CA ALA A 427 -3.71 2.62 5.47
C ALA A 427 -2.23 2.60 5.03
N LEU A 428 -1.39 3.43 5.68
CA LEU A 428 0.05 3.46 5.40
C LEU A 428 0.74 2.20 5.91
N ILE A 429 0.37 1.70 7.09
CA ILE A 429 0.88 0.45 7.66
C ILE A 429 0.58 -0.73 6.73
N GLU A 430 -0.67 -0.86 6.26
CA GLU A 430 -1.02 -1.92 5.29
C GLU A 430 -0.19 -1.82 4.01
N SER A 431 0.04 -0.61 3.50
CA SER A 431 0.90 -0.41 2.32
C SER A 431 2.35 -0.89 2.56
N PHE A 432 2.88 -0.72 3.78
CA PHE A 432 4.23 -1.17 4.13
C PHE A 432 4.31 -2.68 4.36
N ARG A 433 3.24 -3.31 4.86
CA ARG A 433 3.12 -4.78 4.92
C ARG A 433 3.17 -5.38 3.53
N LEU A 434 2.33 -4.89 2.62
CA LEU A 434 2.34 -5.30 1.21
C LEU A 434 3.70 -5.02 0.55
N LYS A 435 4.35 -3.91 0.90
CA LYS A 435 5.69 -3.59 0.39
C LYS A 435 6.74 -4.57 0.88
N LEU A 436 6.64 -5.04 2.13
CA LEU A 436 7.54 -6.07 2.65
C LEU A 436 7.40 -7.35 1.83
N ASP A 437 6.18 -7.80 1.60
CA ASP A 437 5.94 -9.02 0.82
C ASP A 437 6.38 -8.87 -0.64
N SER A 438 6.11 -7.72 -1.25
CA SER A 438 6.57 -7.39 -2.61
C SER A 438 8.10 -7.40 -2.72
N LEU A 439 8.81 -6.75 -1.79
CA LEU A 439 10.27 -6.72 -1.80
C LEU A 439 10.89 -8.10 -1.55
N ARG A 440 10.30 -8.90 -0.67
CA ARG A 440 10.72 -10.29 -0.44
C ARG A 440 10.56 -11.13 -1.70
N LEU A 441 9.42 -11.03 -2.37
CA LEU A 441 9.17 -11.76 -3.62
C LEU A 441 10.12 -11.30 -4.73
N ALA A 442 10.26 -9.99 -4.92
CA ALA A 442 11.10 -9.39 -5.96
C ALA A 442 12.60 -9.70 -5.77
N THR A 443 13.06 -9.75 -4.51
CA THR A 443 14.43 -10.14 -4.19
C THR A 443 14.63 -11.65 -4.12
N GLY A 444 13.58 -12.47 -4.22
CA GLY A 444 13.72 -13.93 -4.17
C GLY A 444 13.93 -14.50 -2.76
N ASP A 445 13.58 -13.76 -1.70
CA ASP A 445 13.42 -14.30 -0.34
C ASP A 445 12.14 -15.15 -0.23
N THR A 446 12.12 -16.25 -0.98
CA THR A 446 11.06 -17.27 -0.97
C THR A 446 11.26 -18.29 0.13
N LEU A 447 12.18 -18.06 1.08
CA LEU A 447 12.36 -18.96 2.21
C LEU A 447 11.02 -19.02 2.95
N GLU A 448 10.31 -20.15 2.81
CA GLU A 448 9.29 -20.53 3.77
C GLU A 448 9.90 -20.28 5.15
N LEU A 449 9.15 -19.56 5.99
CA LEU A 449 9.46 -19.45 7.40
C LEU A 449 9.56 -20.89 7.90
N ASP A 450 10.76 -21.44 8.00
CA ASP A 450 11.01 -22.73 8.63
C ASP A 450 10.79 -22.53 10.14
N LEU A 451 9.52 -22.40 10.50
CA LEU A 451 8.99 -22.32 11.86
C LEU A 451 9.41 -23.56 12.67
N GLY A 452 9.94 -24.61 12.03
CA GLY A 452 10.58 -25.74 12.68
C GLY A 452 11.79 -25.39 13.55
N LYS A 453 12.40 -24.20 13.36
CA LYS A 453 13.44 -23.65 14.25
C LYS A 453 12.92 -22.62 15.27
N CYS A 454 11.74 -22.02 15.06
CA CYS A 454 11.09 -21.15 16.03
C CYS A 454 10.32 -22.04 17.05
N LYS A 455 10.68 -22.00 18.33
CA LYS A 455 9.94 -22.73 19.37
C LYS A 455 9.26 -21.72 20.29
N LEU A 456 8.01 -21.39 20.00
CA LEU A 456 7.19 -20.53 20.85
C LEU A 456 6.95 -21.25 22.21
N GLU A 457 7.21 -20.56 23.33
CA GLU A 457 6.97 -21.07 24.69
C GLU A 457 5.53 -20.77 25.12
N SER A 458 4.81 -21.76 25.65
CA SER A 458 3.48 -21.58 26.25
C SER A 458 3.59 -21.50 27.77
N ALA A 459 2.68 -20.76 28.42
CA ALA A 459 2.62 -20.66 29.87
C ALA A 459 1.86 -21.85 30.49
N TYR A 460 2.45 -22.48 31.51
CA TYR A 460 1.84 -23.56 32.30
C TYR A 460 1.95 -23.27 33.81
N PHE A 461 1.02 -23.79 34.61
CA PHE A 461 0.84 -23.53 36.04
C PHE A 461 0.99 -24.83 36.82
N ALA A 462 1.60 -24.79 38.00
CA ALA A 462 1.85 -26.00 38.78
C ALA A 462 0.54 -26.70 39.13
N ASP A 463 0.48 -28.00 38.85
CA ASP A 463 -0.61 -28.91 39.21
C ASP A 463 0.01 -29.94 40.15
N VAL A 464 -0.01 -29.59 41.44
CA VAL A 464 0.73 -30.31 42.48
C VAL A 464 0.03 -31.60 42.89
N ASP A 465 -1.30 -31.64 42.80
CA ASP A 465 -2.10 -32.79 43.21
C ASP A 465 -2.64 -33.63 42.04
N GLY A 466 -2.50 -33.17 40.81
CA GLY A 466 -2.70 -33.92 39.57
C GLY A 466 -4.14 -33.91 39.05
N ASP A 467 -4.94 -32.91 39.41
CA ASP A 467 -6.36 -32.83 39.02
C ASP A 467 -6.62 -32.09 37.70
N GLN A 468 -5.55 -31.56 37.11
CA GLN A 468 -5.51 -30.79 35.86
C GLN A 468 -5.93 -29.31 35.95
N TYR A 469 -6.14 -28.79 37.16
CA TYR A 469 -6.25 -27.36 37.42
C TYR A 469 -4.98 -26.87 38.12
N GLY A 470 -4.46 -25.73 37.67
CA GLY A 470 -3.15 -25.25 38.10
C GLY A 470 -3.22 -24.02 39.00
N ASN A 471 -2.22 -23.87 39.85
CA ASN A 471 -2.09 -22.70 40.73
C ASN A 471 -1.55 -21.47 39.99
N ALA A 472 -2.40 -20.45 39.90
CA ALA A 472 -2.08 -19.18 39.25
C ALA A 472 -0.82 -18.48 39.81
N ASP A 473 -0.45 -18.73 41.07
CA ASP A 473 0.73 -18.13 41.70
C ASP A 473 2.06 -18.80 41.30
N ILE A 474 2.03 -19.96 40.63
CA ILE A 474 3.23 -20.75 40.27
C ILE A 474 3.26 -21.06 38.76
N ARG A 475 3.68 -20.06 37.98
CA ARG A 475 3.81 -20.11 36.51
C ARG A 475 5.18 -20.59 36.03
N LYS A 476 5.21 -21.30 34.90
CA LYS A 476 6.41 -21.74 34.19
C LYS A 476 6.18 -21.76 32.67
N ASP A 477 7.06 -21.09 31.93
CA ASP A 477 7.03 -21.09 30.46
C ASP A 477 7.83 -22.26 29.91
N SER A 478 7.27 -22.94 28.91
CA SER A 478 7.93 -24.05 28.24
C SER A 478 7.35 -24.35 26.87
N ILE A 479 8.15 -24.93 26.00
CA ILE A 479 7.76 -25.34 24.64
C ILE A 479 6.80 -26.55 24.65
N ALA A 480 6.78 -27.31 25.74
CA ALA A 480 5.86 -28.42 25.95
C ALA A 480 5.47 -28.49 27.43
N GLN A 481 4.23 -28.89 27.72
CA GLN A 481 3.69 -29.01 29.07
C GLN A 481 4.68 -29.72 30.02
N PRO A 482 5.28 -29.00 30.99
CA PRO A 482 6.17 -29.62 31.96
C PRO A 482 5.41 -30.64 32.80
N VAL A 483 6.06 -31.75 33.14
CA VAL A 483 5.47 -32.75 34.05
C VAL A 483 5.12 -32.09 35.39
N GLY A 484 3.84 -32.18 35.79
CA GLY A 484 3.30 -31.54 37.00
C GLY A 484 2.86 -30.09 36.82
N TYR A 485 2.59 -29.66 35.59
CA TYR A 485 2.04 -28.35 35.27
C TYR A 485 0.92 -28.50 34.23
N VAL A 486 -0.08 -27.62 34.23
CA VAL A 486 -1.25 -27.58 33.33
C VAL A 486 -1.53 -26.16 32.85
N SER A 487 -2.34 -25.99 31.79
CA SER A 487 -2.63 -24.66 31.22
C SER A 487 -3.76 -23.92 31.95
N ASP A 488 -4.63 -24.63 32.69
CA ASP A 488 -5.72 -24.05 33.45
C ASP A 488 -5.21 -23.45 34.78
N THR A 489 -5.73 -22.29 35.18
CA THR A 489 -5.26 -21.48 36.33
C THR A 489 -6.24 -21.43 37.50
N THR A 490 -7.34 -22.17 37.42
CA THR A 490 -8.54 -21.87 38.22
C THR A 490 -8.62 -22.60 39.56
N ASP A 491 -7.56 -23.30 39.98
CA ASP A 491 -7.57 -24.06 41.22
C ASP A 491 -7.48 -23.17 42.47
N CYS A 492 -8.49 -23.26 43.36
CA CYS A 492 -8.50 -22.55 44.63
C CYS A 492 -7.75 -23.27 45.76
N ASN A 493 -7.37 -24.54 45.57
CA ASN A 493 -6.57 -25.32 46.52
C ASN A 493 -5.77 -26.47 45.85
N ASP A 494 -4.67 -26.07 45.20
CA ASP A 494 -3.63 -26.89 44.54
C ASP A 494 -2.80 -27.78 45.51
N ASN A 495 -3.42 -28.28 46.58
CA ASN A 495 -2.89 -29.35 47.41
C ASN A 495 -3.95 -30.41 47.71
N ASN A 496 -5.15 -30.28 47.13
CA ASN A 496 -6.26 -31.18 47.32
C ASN A 496 -7.16 -31.29 46.07
N ALA A 497 -6.86 -32.30 45.24
CA ALA A 497 -7.57 -32.72 44.02
C ALA A 497 -9.09 -32.99 44.13
N ALA A 498 -9.69 -32.80 45.31
CA ALA A 498 -11.14 -32.85 45.53
C ALA A 498 -11.78 -31.46 45.63
N ILE A 499 -10.98 -30.39 45.64
CA ILE A 499 -11.42 -29.01 45.77
C ILE A 499 -10.93 -28.25 44.54
N TYR A 500 -11.80 -28.14 43.55
CA TYR A 500 -11.55 -27.47 42.28
C TYR A 500 -12.86 -26.90 41.75
N PRO A 501 -12.83 -25.96 40.80
CA PRO A 501 -14.04 -25.40 40.20
C PRO A 501 -14.95 -26.48 39.63
N GLY A 502 -16.16 -26.60 40.18
CA GLY A 502 -17.15 -27.60 39.75
C GLY A 502 -17.12 -28.94 40.50
N ALA A 503 -16.35 -29.07 41.58
CA ALA A 503 -16.47 -30.22 42.48
C ALA A 503 -17.88 -30.30 43.12
N ILE A 504 -18.25 -31.47 43.65
CA ILE A 504 -19.58 -31.69 44.24
C ILE A 504 -19.50 -31.48 45.76
N GLU A 505 -20.35 -30.57 46.28
CA GLU A 505 -20.49 -30.31 47.71
C GLU A 505 -20.90 -31.56 48.49
N THR A 506 -20.14 -31.88 49.53
CA THR A 506 -20.47 -32.98 50.44
C THR A 506 -20.81 -32.43 51.81
N CYS A 507 -21.71 -33.06 52.56
CA CYS A 507 -22.16 -32.63 53.89
C CYS A 507 -21.03 -32.73 54.94
N ASN A 508 -20.03 -31.86 54.81
CA ASN A 508 -18.71 -31.94 55.43
C ASN A 508 -18.27 -30.57 55.99
N SER A 509 -19.01 -29.50 55.69
CA SER A 509 -18.78 -28.12 56.11
C SER A 509 -17.54 -27.43 55.52
N LEU A 510 -17.14 -27.83 54.32
CA LEU A 510 -16.17 -27.17 53.44
C LEU A 510 -16.91 -26.59 52.21
N ASP A 511 -16.21 -25.76 51.43
CA ASP A 511 -16.64 -25.25 50.13
C ASP A 511 -15.79 -26.02 49.11
N ASP A 512 -16.33 -27.14 48.66
CA ASP A 512 -15.60 -28.11 47.86
C ASP A 512 -15.45 -27.60 46.41
N ASN A 513 -16.33 -26.73 45.91
CA ASN A 513 -16.37 -26.33 44.50
C ASN A 513 -15.83 -24.93 44.18
N CYS A 514 -15.20 -24.28 45.16
CA CYS A 514 -14.58 -22.96 45.06
C CYS A 514 -15.57 -21.82 44.74
N ASN A 515 -16.86 -21.95 45.05
CA ASN A 515 -17.89 -20.95 44.70
C ASN A 515 -18.23 -19.95 45.83
N GLY A 516 -17.79 -20.21 47.07
CA GLY A 516 -17.99 -19.36 48.24
C GLY A 516 -19.11 -19.76 49.21
N ALA A 517 -19.83 -20.87 49.00
CA ALA A 517 -20.91 -21.37 49.86
C ALA A 517 -20.60 -22.75 50.49
N ILE A 518 -21.26 -23.11 51.61
CA ILE A 518 -20.94 -24.31 52.41
C ILE A 518 -22.21 -25.14 52.65
N ASP A 519 -22.18 -26.42 52.26
CA ASP A 519 -23.21 -27.44 52.52
C ASP A 519 -24.63 -27.07 52.03
N GLU A 520 -24.77 -26.17 51.05
CA GLU A 520 -26.10 -25.76 50.57
C GLU A 520 -26.87 -26.90 49.90
N GLY A 521 -28.18 -26.98 50.17
CA GLY A 521 -29.10 -27.92 49.52
C GLY A 521 -29.39 -29.25 50.25
N LEU A 522 -28.94 -29.47 51.50
CA LEU A 522 -28.86 -30.83 52.11
C LEU A 522 -29.94 -31.24 53.17
N PHE A 523 -31.17 -30.68 53.22
CA PHE A 523 -32.26 -31.13 54.14
C PHE A 523 -33.62 -31.36 53.42
N ILE A 524 -34.30 -32.52 53.59
CA ILE A 524 -35.36 -32.97 52.64
C ILE A 524 -36.58 -33.78 53.24
N THR A 525 -37.79 -33.74 52.63
CA THR A 525 -39.07 -34.40 53.07
C THR A 525 -39.54 -35.59 52.20
N TYR A 526 -39.49 -36.83 52.67
CA TYR A 526 -39.70 -38.15 52.02
C TYR A 526 -41.14 -38.76 52.00
N TYR A 527 -41.57 -39.37 50.89
CA TYR A 527 -42.82 -40.00 50.41
C TYR A 527 -42.48 -41.41 49.86
N THR A 528 -43.43 -42.28 49.49
CA THR A 528 -43.12 -43.70 49.13
C THR A 528 -42.83 -43.85 47.64
N ASP A 529 -41.74 -44.52 47.26
CA ASP A 529 -41.18 -44.60 45.89
C ASP A 529 -40.86 -46.08 45.55
N ALA A 530 -41.60 -46.65 44.60
CA ALA A 530 -41.67 -48.10 44.39
C ALA A 530 -40.70 -48.65 43.32
N ASP A 531 -40.35 -47.83 42.34
CA ASP A 531 -39.33 -48.11 41.32
C ASP A 531 -37.95 -47.49 41.64
N VAL A 532 -37.86 -46.76 42.74
CA VAL A 532 -36.65 -46.22 43.35
C VAL A 532 -36.06 -45.10 42.50
N ASP A 533 -36.93 -44.24 41.97
CA ASP A 533 -36.61 -43.18 41.02
C ASP A 533 -36.50 -41.78 41.64
N THR A 534 -36.67 -41.71 42.96
CA THR A 534 -36.64 -40.48 43.75
C THR A 534 -37.87 -39.59 43.58
N PHE A 535 -38.97 -40.07 42.99
CA PHE A 535 -40.29 -39.45 42.94
C PHE A 535 -41.35 -40.41 43.52
N GLY A 536 -41.99 -39.96 44.60
CA GLY A 536 -42.91 -40.77 45.37
C GLY A 536 -44.34 -40.67 44.84
N SER A 537 -45.15 -41.68 45.13
CA SER A 537 -46.54 -41.69 44.73
C SER A 537 -47.35 -40.51 45.30
N ASN A 538 -48.07 -39.79 44.43
CA ASN A 538 -49.03 -38.73 44.80
C ASN A 538 -50.26 -39.22 45.57
N GLN A 539 -50.37 -40.53 45.80
CA GLN A 539 -51.51 -41.17 46.44
C GLN A 539 -51.35 -41.32 47.99
N GLY A 540 -50.30 -40.77 48.62
CA GLY A 540 -49.98 -40.90 50.07
C GLY A 540 -49.41 -39.63 50.79
N ALA A 541 -49.04 -39.70 52.08
CA ALA A 541 -48.53 -38.55 52.88
C ALA A 541 -47.11 -38.77 53.48
N GLY A 542 -46.16 -37.80 53.36
CA GLY A 542 -44.69 -37.91 53.64
C GLY A 542 -44.10 -37.48 55.03
N ILE A 543 -42.75 -37.52 55.21
CA ILE A 543 -41.88 -37.45 56.44
C ILE A 543 -40.51 -36.71 56.21
N SER A 544 -39.95 -35.84 57.08
CA SER A 544 -38.75 -34.96 56.77
C SER A 544 -37.45 -35.10 57.61
N LEU A 545 -36.24 -35.14 56.98
CA LEU A 545 -34.88 -35.46 57.55
C LEU A 545 -33.64 -34.88 56.76
N CYS A 546 -32.47 -34.76 57.41
CA CYS A 546 -31.15 -34.33 56.84
C CYS A 546 -30.32 -35.50 56.25
N ASN A 547 -30.55 -36.70 56.77
CA ASN A 547 -29.97 -37.93 56.25
C ASN A 547 -31.12 -38.84 55.80
N ASP A 548 -30.92 -39.46 54.65
CA ASP A 548 -31.86 -40.31 53.93
C ASP A 548 -32.32 -41.52 54.78
N PRO A 549 -33.65 -41.76 54.95
CA PRO A 549 -34.18 -42.95 55.61
C PRO A 549 -33.89 -44.28 54.86
N GLY A 550 -33.39 -44.22 53.63
CA GLY A 550 -32.97 -45.34 52.79
C GLY A 550 -34.04 -45.83 51.81
N ASN A 551 -33.62 -46.66 50.86
CA ASN A 551 -34.38 -47.08 49.66
C ASN A 551 -35.88 -47.37 49.88
N GLY A 552 -36.70 -46.86 48.97
CA GLY A 552 -38.16 -47.01 48.93
C GLY A 552 -38.92 -45.73 49.30
N PHE A 553 -38.22 -44.61 49.46
CA PHE A 553 -38.81 -43.33 49.81
C PHE A 553 -38.14 -42.16 49.06
N SER A 554 -38.94 -41.25 48.55
CA SER A 554 -38.59 -40.10 47.71
C SER A 554 -39.09 -38.80 48.32
N THR A 555 -38.40 -37.68 48.20
CA THR A 555 -38.92 -36.42 48.76
C THR A 555 -39.93 -35.65 47.93
N ASN A 556 -40.20 -36.16 46.74
CA ASN A 556 -41.14 -35.60 45.79
C ASN A 556 -42.38 -36.50 45.76
N ASN A 557 -43.58 -35.97 45.52
CA ASN A 557 -44.79 -36.78 45.53
C ASN A 557 -45.52 -36.77 44.19
N ASP A 558 -44.89 -36.34 43.09
CA ASP A 558 -45.63 -35.99 41.87
C ASP A 558 -45.58 -37.06 40.76
N ASP A 559 -44.95 -38.21 41.03
CA ASP A 559 -44.73 -39.26 40.03
C ASP A 559 -46.04 -39.75 39.34
N CYS A 560 -46.05 -39.70 38.01
CA CYS A 560 -47.16 -40.17 37.17
C CYS A 560 -47.02 -41.66 36.77
N ASN A 561 -45.85 -42.28 36.98
CA ASN A 561 -45.59 -43.68 36.69
C ASN A 561 -44.52 -44.31 37.61
N ASP A 562 -44.93 -44.57 38.86
CA ASP A 562 -44.22 -45.23 40.00
C ASP A 562 -43.82 -46.71 39.77
N LEU A 563 -43.57 -47.08 38.51
CA LEU A 563 -43.03 -48.35 38.04
C LEU A 563 -41.94 -48.15 36.96
N ASN A 564 -41.71 -46.92 36.48
CA ASN A 564 -40.70 -46.57 35.51
C ASN A 564 -39.94 -45.28 35.87
N ALA A 565 -38.74 -45.48 36.43
CA ALA A 565 -37.86 -44.46 36.97
C ALA A 565 -37.33 -43.34 36.05
N ALA A 566 -37.78 -43.32 34.79
CA ALA A 566 -37.40 -42.30 33.81
C ALA A 566 -38.56 -41.36 33.47
N ILE A 567 -39.75 -41.56 34.05
CA ILE A 567 -40.97 -40.82 33.70
C ILE A 567 -41.61 -40.31 34.99
N HIS A 568 -41.27 -39.09 35.38
CA HIS A 568 -41.79 -38.42 36.57
C HIS A 568 -41.63 -36.90 36.45
N PRO A 569 -42.43 -36.08 37.17
CA PRO A 569 -42.38 -34.64 37.02
C PRO A 569 -41.04 -33.99 37.29
N GLY A 570 -40.68 -33.02 36.46
CA GLY A 570 -39.41 -32.33 36.58
C GLY A 570 -38.20 -33.14 36.11
N ILE A 571 -38.38 -34.32 35.51
CA ILE A 571 -37.40 -34.79 34.52
C ILE A 571 -37.28 -33.70 33.46
N LEU A 572 -36.05 -33.34 33.13
CA LEU A 572 -35.80 -32.55 31.94
C LEU A 572 -36.16 -33.45 30.76
N GLU A 573 -37.13 -33.02 29.95
CA GLU A 573 -37.47 -33.70 28.71
C GLU A 573 -36.17 -34.05 27.98
N SER A 574 -36.01 -35.31 27.60
CA SER A 574 -34.85 -35.74 26.83
C SER A 574 -35.32 -35.89 25.39
N CYS A 575 -34.63 -35.30 24.39
CA CYS A 575 -34.97 -35.36 22.95
C CYS A 575 -35.25 -36.80 22.45
N ASN A 576 -36.43 -37.34 22.72
CA ASN A 576 -36.69 -38.78 22.61
C ASN A 576 -38.14 -39.10 22.20
N GLY A 577 -39.04 -38.11 22.19
CA GLY A 577 -40.44 -38.24 21.76
C GLY A 577 -41.40 -38.84 22.80
N ILE A 578 -41.07 -38.79 24.10
CA ILE A 578 -41.88 -39.24 25.24
C ILE A 578 -42.09 -38.06 26.19
N ASP A 579 -43.30 -37.91 26.76
CA ASP A 579 -43.59 -36.97 27.86
C ASP A 579 -42.96 -37.51 29.15
N ASP A 580 -41.66 -37.22 29.34
CA ASP A 580 -40.86 -37.74 30.44
C ASP A 580 -41.18 -37.02 31.76
N ASN A 581 -41.67 -35.78 31.70
CA ASN A 581 -41.97 -34.93 32.84
C ASN A 581 -43.45 -34.91 33.24
N CYS A 582 -44.28 -35.73 32.60
CA CYS A 582 -45.69 -35.95 32.91
C CYS A 582 -46.59 -34.70 32.84
N ASN A 583 -46.27 -33.73 31.99
CA ASN A 583 -47.05 -32.49 31.87
C ASN A 583 -48.01 -32.44 30.67
N LEU A 584 -48.09 -33.53 29.89
CA LEU A 584 -48.95 -33.75 28.71
C LEU A 584 -48.52 -33.02 27.43
N ALA A 585 -47.36 -32.38 27.43
CA ALA A 585 -46.64 -32.04 26.22
C ALA A 585 -45.47 -33.03 26.04
N VAL A 586 -44.90 -33.09 24.84
CA VAL A 586 -43.77 -33.96 24.51
C VAL A 586 -42.62 -33.08 24.08
N ASP A 587 -41.44 -33.24 24.67
CA ASP A 587 -40.20 -32.52 24.37
C ASP A 587 -40.29 -30.96 24.56
N GLU A 588 -41.19 -30.47 25.42
CA GLU A 588 -41.37 -29.04 25.70
C GLU A 588 -40.41 -28.46 26.73
N GLY A 589 -40.18 -27.14 26.65
CA GLY A 589 -39.29 -26.43 27.58
C GLY A 589 -37.80 -26.62 27.27
N LEU A 590 -37.45 -27.39 26.24
CA LEU A 590 -36.12 -27.45 25.65
C LEU A 590 -35.93 -26.28 24.68
N THR A 591 -34.74 -25.67 24.72
CA THR A 591 -34.32 -24.71 23.70
C THR A 591 -33.95 -25.49 22.45
N PHE A 592 -34.77 -25.32 21.42
CA PHE A 592 -34.42 -25.76 20.09
C PHE A 592 -33.58 -24.66 19.46
N GLU A 593 -32.34 -24.99 19.16
CA GLU A 593 -31.45 -24.13 18.38
C GLU A 593 -31.48 -24.63 16.94
N THR A 594 -31.53 -23.68 16.02
CA THR A 594 -31.46 -23.99 14.60
C THR A 594 -29.99 -24.05 14.23
N TYR A 595 -29.54 -25.24 13.82
CA TYR A 595 -28.18 -25.44 13.36
C TYR A 595 -28.18 -25.55 11.83
N TYR A 596 -27.34 -24.78 11.19
CA TYR A 596 -27.11 -24.71 9.75
C TYR A 596 -25.89 -25.57 9.42
N VAL A 597 -25.85 -26.15 8.22
CA VAL A 597 -24.69 -26.93 7.80
C VAL A 597 -23.50 -25.97 7.67
N ASP A 598 -22.34 -26.38 8.16
CA ASP A 598 -21.07 -25.64 8.13
C ASP A 598 -20.07 -26.59 7.47
N LEU A 599 -19.95 -26.52 6.15
CA LEU A 599 -19.24 -27.52 5.35
C LEU A 599 -17.71 -27.31 5.37
N ASP A 600 -17.25 -26.08 5.55
CA ASP A 600 -15.83 -25.70 5.58
C ASP A 600 -15.24 -25.52 6.99
N LEU A 601 -16.08 -25.55 8.03
CA LEU A 601 -15.75 -25.50 9.46
C LEU A 601 -15.27 -24.14 9.97
N ASP A 602 -15.79 -23.05 9.42
CA ASP A 602 -15.41 -21.68 9.78
C ASP A 602 -16.27 -21.02 10.88
N LEU A 603 -17.28 -21.76 11.39
CA LEU A 603 -18.26 -21.37 12.40
C LEU A 603 -19.40 -20.47 11.90
N TYR A 604 -19.53 -20.23 10.61
CA TYR A 604 -20.75 -19.80 9.96
C TYR A 604 -21.34 -21.00 9.20
N GLY A 605 -22.60 -20.92 8.80
CA GLY A 605 -23.25 -22.00 8.10
C GLY A 605 -24.12 -21.47 6.99
N ASP A 606 -24.33 -22.31 5.99
CA ASP A 606 -25.02 -22.03 4.74
C ASP A 606 -26.32 -21.21 4.92
N LEU A 607 -26.31 -19.99 4.39
CA LEU A 607 -27.47 -19.08 4.36
C LEU A 607 -28.68 -19.65 3.61
N SER A 608 -28.46 -20.56 2.67
CA SER A 608 -29.51 -21.24 1.91
C SER A 608 -30.07 -22.49 2.64
N SER A 609 -29.38 -22.96 3.68
CA SER A 609 -29.85 -24.09 4.49
C SER A 609 -31.07 -23.66 5.31
N SER A 610 -32.16 -24.43 5.19
CA SER A 610 -33.37 -24.22 6.02
C SER A 610 -33.13 -24.41 7.52
N GLY A 611 -31.92 -24.82 7.90
CA GLY A 611 -31.52 -25.19 9.24
C GLY A 611 -32.24 -26.44 9.75
N ILE A 612 -31.64 -27.13 10.71
CA ILE A 612 -32.29 -28.22 11.43
C ILE A 612 -32.48 -27.77 12.87
N SER A 613 -33.73 -27.60 13.27
CA SER A 613 -34.08 -27.22 14.63
C SER A 613 -34.00 -28.46 15.53
N LEU A 614 -32.96 -28.51 16.36
CA LEU A 614 -32.67 -29.65 17.24
C LEU A 614 -32.52 -29.16 18.68
N CYS A 615 -32.89 -30.02 19.62
CA CYS A 615 -32.71 -29.73 21.03
C CYS A 615 -31.35 -30.19 21.58
N ASN A 616 -30.43 -30.61 20.70
CA ASN A 616 -29.02 -30.94 20.97
C ASN A 616 -28.15 -30.61 19.75
N ASN A 617 -26.95 -30.05 19.98
CA ASN A 617 -25.97 -29.74 18.93
C ASN A 617 -25.56 -31.03 18.17
N PRO A 618 -25.70 -31.06 16.83
CA PRO A 618 -25.41 -32.23 16.01
C PRO A 618 -23.92 -32.62 15.89
N GLY A 619 -23.00 -31.78 16.37
CA GLY A 619 -21.54 -31.99 16.32
C GLY A 619 -20.86 -31.23 15.18
N SER A 620 -19.57 -31.51 14.93
CA SER A 620 -18.75 -30.84 13.90
C SER A 620 -19.40 -30.90 12.51
N GLY A 621 -19.47 -29.76 11.84
CA GLY A 621 -20.13 -29.61 10.53
C GLY A 621 -21.44 -28.84 10.56
N TYR A 622 -21.74 -28.14 11.67
CA TYR A 622 -22.92 -27.30 11.80
C TYR A 622 -22.65 -26.05 12.65
N SER A 623 -23.21 -24.90 12.26
CA SER A 623 -23.14 -23.61 12.96
C SER A 623 -24.52 -23.11 13.42
N GLU A 624 -24.56 -22.28 14.46
CA GLU A 624 -25.77 -21.55 14.90
C GLU A 624 -26.02 -20.27 14.09
N ASN A 625 -25.04 -19.84 13.29
CA ASN A 625 -25.05 -18.60 12.54
C ASN A 625 -25.18 -18.89 11.04
N ASN A 626 -26.29 -18.49 10.42
CA ASN A 626 -26.60 -18.81 9.04
C ASN A 626 -26.20 -17.73 8.03
N PHE A 627 -25.25 -16.86 8.37
CA PHE A 627 -24.91 -15.73 7.51
C PHE A 627 -23.74 -16.04 6.57
N ASP A 628 -23.39 -17.32 6.39
CA ASP A 628 -22.37 -17.74 5.43
C ASP A 628 -22.91 -17.65 4.00
N CYS A 629 -22.25 -16.85 3.17
CA CYS A 629 -22.61 -16.66 1.78
C CYS A 629 -21.85 -17.60 0.83
N ASP A 630 -20.84 -18.34 1.29
CA ASP A 630 -20.15 -19.40 0.56
C ASP A 630 -19.61 -20.49 1.52
N ASP A 631 -20.48 -21.42 1.88
CA ASP A 631 -20.24 -22.53 2.82
C ASP A 631 -19.15 -23.54 2.36
N GLU A 632 -18.59 -23.38 1.15
CA GLU A 632 -17.44 -24.17 0.67
C GLU A 632 -16.09 -23.50 0.95
N SER A 633 -16.08 -22.24 1.43
CA SER A 633 -14.89 -21.39 1.59
C SER A 633 -14.83 -20.71 2.95
N ALA A 634 -13.93 -21.20 3.83
CA ALA A 634 -13.77 -20.66 5.19
C ALA A 634 -13.24 -19.21 5.28
N PHE A 635 -13.04 -18.55 4.13
CA PHE A 635 -12.67 -17.13 3.99
C PHE A 635 -13.87 -16.25 3.58
N ILE A 636 -15.00 -16.91 3.29
CA ILE A 636 -16.33 -16.55 2.76
C ILE A 636 -17.43 -16.06 3.71
N ASN A 637 -17.19 -15.24 4.73
CA ASN A 637 -18.15 -15.13 5.83
C ASN A 637 -18.23 -13.75 6.50
N PRO A 638 -19.28 -13.44 7.28
CA PRO A 638 -19.46 -12.13 7.93
C PRO A 638 -18.37 -11.71 8.92
N GLY A 639 -17.51 -12.63 9.34
CA GLY A 639 -16.35 -12.35 10.19
C GLY A 639 -15.08 -12.03 9.39
N SER A 640 -15.09 -12.23 8.08
CA SER A 640 -13.96 -12.02 7.18
C SER A 640 -13.82 -10.55 6.75
N ASN A 641 -12.59 -10.14 6.46
CA ASN A 641 -12.28 -8.81 5.96
C ASN A 641 -12.33 -8.83 4.43
N GLU A 642 -12.92 -7.77 3.85
CA GLU A 642 -12.94 -7.56 2.40
C GLU A 642 -11.53 -7.46 1.82
N ILE A 643 -11.30 -8.19 0.73
CA ILE A 643 -10.09 -8.11 -0.08
C ILE A 643 -10.48 -7.85 -1.53
N CYS A 644 -9.71 -7.03 -2.25
CA CYS A 644 -10.07 -6.55 -3.59
C CYS A 644 -10.02 -7.68 -4.65
N ASN A 645 -11.03 -8.53 -4.69
CA ASN A 645 -11.11 -9.76 -5.50
C ASN A 645 -12.43 -9.86 -6.29
N GLY A 646 -13.37 -8.90 -6.11
CA GLY A 646 -14.67 -8.90 -6.77
C GLY A 646 -15.70 -9.86 -6.15
N LEU A 647 -15.40 -10.44 -4.99
CA LEU A 647 -16.28 -11.25 -4.16
C LEU A 647 -16.76 -10.40 -2.97
N ASP A 648 -17.83 -10.85 -2.33
CA ASP A 648 -18.40 -10.26 -1.11
C ASP A 648 -17.90 -11.11 0.06
N ASP A 649 -16.62 -10.94 0.44
CA ASP A 649 -15.95 -11.81 1.40
C ASP A 649 -16.59 -11.71 2.81
N ASN A 650 -17.23 -10.58 3.12
CA ASN A 650 -17.89 -10.30 4.39
C ASN A 650 -19.43 -10.50 4.37
N CYS A 651 -19.99 -11.02 3.28
CA CYS A 651 -21.41 -11.30 3.11
C CYS A 651 -22.35 -10.11 3.41
N THR A 652 -21.95 -8.88 3.09
CA THR A 652 -22.80 -7.68 3.27
C THR A 652 -23.79 -7.46 2.13
N GLY A 653 -23.66 -8.21 1.04
CA GLY A 653 -24.45 -8.12 -0.19
C GLY A 653 -23.82 -7.19 -1.24
N THR A 654 -22.58 -6.76 -1.04
CA THR A 654 -21.85 -5.89 -1.97
C THR A 654 -20.38 -6.28 -2.01
N ALA A 655 -19.91 -6.77 -3.16
CA ALA A 655 -18.50 -7.09 -3.34
C ALA A 655 -17.59 -5.86 -3.15
N ASP A 656 -16.43 -6.07 -2.53
CA ASP A 656 -15.38 -5.10 -2.27
C ASP A 656 -15.84 -3.86 -1.47
N ASP A 657 -16.84 -4.00 -0.59
CA ASP A 657 -17.40 -2.89 0.17
C ASP A 657 -16.48 -2.43 1.32
N GLY A 658 -16.57 -1.15 1.69
CA GLY A 658 -15.67 -0.59 2.71
C GLY A 658 -14.20 -0.41 2.27
N LEU A 659 -13.81 -0.89 1.09
CA LEU A 659 -12.50 -0.62 0.48
C LEU A 659 -12.44 0.79 -0.15
N ILE A 660 -11.25 1.40 -0.13
CA ILE A 660 -11.02 2.72 -0.74
C ILE A 660 -10.69 2.53 -2.21
N PHE A 661 -11.57 3.02 -3.08
CA PHE A 661 -11.34 3.05 -4.52
C PHE A 661 -10.57 4.32 -4.91
N ILE A 662 -9.40 4.14 -5.52
CA ILE A 662 -8.55 5.21 -6.05
C ILE A 662 -8.67 5.17 -7.58
N THR A 663 -8.75 6.35 -8.21
CA THR A 663 -8.71 6.43 -9.68
C THR A 663 -7.27 6.57 -10.11
N TYR A 664 -6.80 5.59 -10.87
CA TYR A 664 -5.47 5.55 -11.45
C TYR A 664 -5.55 5.92 -12.93
N TYR A 665 -4.72 6.85 -13.35
CA TYR A 665 -4.56 7.30 -14.72
C TYR A 665 -3.37 6.57 -15.33
N PRO A 666 -3.42 6.16 -16.60
CA PRO A 666 -2.23 5.69 -17.30
C PRO A 666 -1.11 6.73 -17.19
N ASP A 667 0.11 6.26 -17.03
CA ASP A 667 1.35 7.04 -17.04
C ASP A 667 2.16 6.49 -18.23
N LEU A 668 1.97 7.07 -19.43
CA LEU A 668 2.46 6.48 -20.68
C LEU A 668 3.94 6.77 -20.94
N ASP A 669 4.52 7.78 -20.30
CA ASP A 669 5.93 8.14 -20.38
C ASP A 669 6.73 7.80 -19.11
N ASN A 670 6.06 7.32 -18.05
CA ASN A 670 6.61 6.87 -16.76
C ASN A 670 7.18 7.99 -15.87
N ASP A 671 6.63 9.19 -15.93
CA ASP A 671 7.12 10.34 -15.16
C ASP A 671 6.47 10.52 -13.77
N SER A 672 5.57 9.60 -13.39
CA SER A 672 4.78 9.62 -12.15
C SER A 672 3.67 10.68 -12.08
N TYR A 673 3.27 11.24 -13.21
CA TYR A 673 2.02 11.95 -13.40
C TYR A 673 1.19 11.23 -14.49
N GLY A 674 -0.11 11.41 -14.44
CA GLY A 674 -1.02 10.88 -15.45
C GLY A 674 -1.88 12.02 -15.99
N ASP A 675 -2.40 11.87 -17.20
CA ASP A 675 -3.29 12.87 -17.79
C ASP A 675 -4.76 12.64 -17.41
N VAL A 676 -5.40 13.65 -16.83
CA VAL A 676 -6.85 13.67 -16.54
C VAL A 676 -7.73 13.42 -17.77
N ASN A 677 -7.23 13.65 -18.97
CA ASN A 677 -7.94 13.40 -20.23
C ASN A 677 -7.89 11.93 -20.67
N ASN A 678 -6.96 11.13 -20.12
CA ASN A 678 -6.95 9.68 -20.28
C ASN A 678 -7.99 9.05 -19.32
N MET A 679 -8.73 8.05 -19.81
CA MET A 679 -9.77 7.40 -18.99
C MET A 679 -9.11 6.60 -17.86
N GLY A 680 -9.05 7.20 -16.67
CA GLY A 680 -8.57 6.52 -15.48
C GLY A 680 -9.46 5.34 -15.06
N SER A 681 -8.84 4.33 -14.46
CA SER A 681 -9.52 3.16 -13.89
C SER A 681 -9.66 3.34 -12.39
N THR A 682 -10.89 3.26 -11.88
CA THR A 682 -11.18 3.32 -10.45
C THR A 682 -11.08 1.92 -9.87
N LEU A 683 -10.07 1.66 -9.05
CA LEU A 683 -9.72 0.33 -8.54
C LEU A 683 -9.47 0.38 -7.02
N CYS A 684 -9.76 -0.72 -6.32
CA CYS A 684 -9.44 -0.91 -4.89
C CYS A 684 -8.03 -1.48 -4.67
N ILE A 685 -7.32 -1.80 -5.75
CA ILE A 685 -5.93 -2.25 -5.76
C ILE A 685 -5.16 -1.44 -6.80
N ASP A 686 -3.91 -1.12 -6.49
CA ASP A 686 -3.00 -0.48 -7.43
C ASP A 686 -2.79 -1.44 -8.64
N PRO A 687 -3.16 -1.04 -9.87
CA PRO A 687 -2.99 -1.88 -11.05
C PRO A 687 -1.51 -2.15 -11.40
N GLY A 688 -0.56 -1.52 -10.71
CA GLY A 688 0.87 -1.74 -10.88
C GLY A 688 1.48 -0.83 -11.94
N PHE A 689 2.61 -1.27 -12.50
CA PHE A 689 3.46 -0.47 -13.40
C PHE A 689 2.67 0.14 -14.57
N GLY A 690 2.85 1.45 -14.82
CA GLY A 690 2.20 2.21 -15.90
C GLY A 690 0.92 2.97 -15.51
N PHE A 691 0.60 3.08 -14.22
CA PHE A 691 -0.56 3.82 -13.73
C PHE A 691 -0.27 4.60 -12.45
N ILE A 692 -0.84 5.80 -12.31
CA ILE A 692 -0.63 6.68 -11.16
C ILE A 692 -1.90 7.42 -10.74
N SER A 693 -2.02 7.79 -9.47
CA SER A 693 -3.23 8.47 -8.94
C SER A 693 -3.21 9.99 -9.13
N ASN A 694 -2.08 10.56 -9.54
CA ASN A 694 -1.87 11.99 -9.69
C ASN A 694 -2.11 12.41 -11.15
N ASN A 695 -3.16 13.19 -11.42
CA ASN A 695 -3.68 13.39 -12.77
C ASN A 695 -3.35 14.77 -13.40
N PHE A 696 -2.26 15.38 -12.97
CA PHE A 696 -1.92 16.76 -13.33
C PHE A 696 -0.97 16.87 -14.53
N ASP A 697 -0.72 15.77 -15.23
CA ASP A 697 0.04 15.81 -16.47
C ASP A 697 -0.78 16.52 -17.57
N CYS A 698 -0.12 17.39 -18.33
CA CYS A 698 -0.69 18.08 -19.48
C CYS A 698 -0.20 17.54 -20.83
N ASP A 699 0.80 16.66 -20.87
CA ASP A 699 1.25 15.88 -22.03
C ASP A 699 1.85 14.53 -21.59
N ASP A 700 0.98 13.57 -21.31
CA ASP A 700 1.25 12.18 -20.87
C ASP A 700 2.16 11.35 -21.79
N THR A 701 2.69 11.92 -22.88
CA THR A 701 3.53 11.23 -23.86
C THR A 701 4.97 11.74 -23.86
N ASN A 702 5.28 12.66 -22.96
CA ASN A 702 6.55 13.35 -22.89
C ASN A 702 6.92 13.67 -21.43
N GLU A 703 7.81 12.85 -20.87
CA GLU A 703 8.32 12.95 -19.49
C GLU A 703 8.94 14.32 -19.13
N GLU A 704 9.27 15.15 -20.13
CA GLU A 704 9.78 16.51 -19.96
C GLU A 704 8.69 17.56 -19.69
N ILE A 705 7.40 17.19 -19.71
CA ILE A 705 6.26 18.12 -19.53
C ILE A 705 5.32 17.61 -18.43
N ASN A 706 5.55 18.04 -17.19
CA ASN A 706 4.68 17.71 -16.06
C ASN A 706 4.82 18.72 -14.91
N PRO A 707 3.92 18.73 -13.90
CA PRO A 707 3.93 19.73 -12.83
C PRO A 707 5.19 19.82 -11.97
N ALA A 708 6.07 18.82 -11.98
CA ALA A 708 7.34 18.86 -11.26
C ALA A 708 8.48 19.48 -12.09
N GLN A 709 8.29 19.65 -13.40
CA GLN A 709 9.32 20.19 -14.27
C GLN A 709 9.56 21.68 -14.02
N ILE A 710 10.79 22.10 -14.31
CA ILE A 710 11.21 23.50 -14.28
C ILE A 710 11.11 24.04 -15.70
N GLU A 711 10.43 25.17 -15.88
CA GLU A 711 10.32 25.86 -17.17
C GLU A 711 11.69 26.07 -17.80
N ILE A 712 11.81 25.67 -19.06
CA ILE A 712 12.97 25.92 -19.91
C ILE A 712 12.53 26.76 -21.11
N CYS A 713 13.39 27.68 -21.55
CA CYS A 713 13.04 28.67 -22.59
C CYS A 713 12.92 28.02 -23.98
N ASN A 714 11.83 27.30 -24.23
CA ASN A 714 11.55 26.49 -25.41
C ASN A 714 10.17 26.82 -26.04
N GLY A 715 9.33 27.64 -25.37
CA GLY A 715 7.99 28.00 -25.84
C GLY A 715 6.89 26.97 -25.54
N LEU A 716 7.17 25.97 -24.70
CA LEU A 716 6.24 24.99 -24.16
C LEU A 716 5.90 25.35 -22.70
N ASP A 717 4.84 24.75 -22.15
CA ASP A 717 4.41 24.91 -20.76
C ASP A 717 4.87 23.65 -20.02
N ASP A 718 6.17 23.57 -19.76
CA ASP A 718 6.84 22.35 -19.27
C ASP A 718 6.32 21.97 -17.88
N ASN A 719 5.93 22.94 -17.05
CA ASN A 719 5.44 22.73 -15.68
C ASN A 719 3.91 22.63 -15.57
N CYS A 720 3.20 22.57 -16.68
CA CYS A 720 1.73 22.53 -16.72
C CYS A 720 1.02 23.65 -15.92
N SER A 721 1.65 24.83 -15.78
CA SER A 721 1.07 25.99 -15.08
C SER A 721 -0.08 26.64 -15.86
N GLY A 722 -0.20 26.32 -17.15
CA GLY A 722 -1.12 26.91 -18.11
C GLY A 722 -0.51 28.11 -18.85
N THR A 723 0.79 28.37 -18.71
CA THR A 723 1.49 29.48 -19.35
C THR A 723 2.93 29.10 -19.70
N ALA A 724 3.23 28.99 -20.98
CA ALA A 724 4.58 28.72 -21.48
C ALA A 724 5.62 29.79 -21.06
N ASP A 725 6.82 29.32 -20.72
CA ASP A 725 8.02 30.06 -20.30
C ASP A 725 7.80 30.99 -19.08
N ASP A 726 6.93 30.60 -18.14
CA ASP A 726 6.64 31.41 -16.95
C ASP A 726 7.75 31.34 -15.89
N GLY A 727 7.89 32.39 -15.07
CA GLY A 727 8.94 32.45 -14.05
C GLY A 727 10.37 32.69 -14.54
N LEU A 728 10.65 32.66 -15.85
CA LEU A 728 11.97 32.92 -16.43
C LEU A 728 12.33 34.41 -16.50
N VAL A 729 13.64 34.72 -16.40
CA VAL A 729 14.17 36.09 -16.49
C VAL A 729 14.49 36.41 -17.94
N PHE A 730 13.82 37.44 -18.48
CA PHE A 730 14.07 37.92 -19.84
C PHE A 730 15.13 39.03 -19.83
N GLU A 731 16.21 38.85 -20.60
CA GLU A 731 17.22 39.88 -20.85
C GLU A 731 17.00 40.54 -22.22
N THR A 732 17.41 41.81 -22.36
CA THR A 732 17.28 42.55 -23.63
C THR A 732 18.62 42.59 -24.35
N TYR A 733 18.65 42.03 -25.55
CA TYR A 733 19.83 41.93 -26.40
C TYR A 733 19.75 42.94 -27.56
N PHE A 734 20.84 43.67 -27.79
CA PHE A 734 21.02 44.62 -28.89
C PHE A 734 21.89 43.98 -29.96
N PRO A 735 21.60 44.16 -31.26
CA PRO A 735 22.49 43.70 -32.33
C PRO A 735 23.89 44.31 -32.15
N ASP A 736 24.92 43.50 -32.42
CA ASP A 736 26.34 43.90 -32.51
C ASP A 736 26.78 43.58 -33.94
N LEU A 737 26.71 44.58 -34.82
CA LEU A 737 26.87 44.38 -36.26
C LEU A 737 28.34 44.31 -36.67
N ASP A 738 29.25 44.87 -35.87
CA ASP A 738 30.68 44.90 -36.16
C ASP A 738 31.54 44.01 -35.25
N ASN A 739 30.92 43.30 -34.31
CA ASN A 739 31.46 42.31 -33.38
C ASN A 739 32.48 42.89 -32.38
N ASP A 740 32.26 44.10 -31.87
CA ASP A 740 33.17 44.75 -30.92
C ASP A 740 32.75 44.62 -29.44
N SER A 741 31.66 43.87 -29.21
CA SER A 741 31.05 43.61 -27.91
C SER A 741 30.20 44.77 -27.33
N PHE A 742 29.90 45.80 -28.10
CA PHE A 742 28.93 46.86 -27.79
C PHE A 742 27.86 46.94 -28.91
N GLY A 743 26.61 47.22 -28.56
CA GLY A 743 25.51 47.29 -29.52
C GLY A 743 24.97 48.72 -29.70
N ASP A 744 24.29 48.98 -30.82
CA ASP A 744 23.77 50.32 -31.15
C ASP A 744 22.70 50.83 -30.15
N GLU A 745 22.97 51.97 -29.52
CA GLU A 745 22.03 52.68 -28.64
C GLU A 745 20.71 53.08 -29.34
N ASN A 746 20.69 53.12 -30.67
CA ASN A 746 19.59 53.60 -31.50
C ASN A 746 18.67 52.49 -32.03
N VAL A 747 18.97 51.21 -31.77
CA VAL A 747 18.13 50.06 -32.18
C VAL A 747 17.35 49.52 -30.98
N ASN A 748 16.06 49.21 -31.17
CA ASN A 748 15.26 48.57 -30.13
C ASN A 748 15.72 47.11 -29.96
N GLY A 749 16.28 46.78 -28.79
CA GLY A 749 16.70 45.43 -28.46
C GLY A 749 15.54 44.42 -28.41
N ILE A 750 15.87 43.14 -28.56
CA ILE A 750 14.94 42.01 -28.50
C ILE A 750 15.05 41.40 -27.10
N SER A 751 13.91 41.18 -26.43
CA SER A 751 13.87 40.56 -25.11
C SER A 751 13.68 39.05 -25.24
N LEU A 752 14.64 38.26 -24.76
CA LEU A 752 14.65 36.79 -24.85
C LEU A 752 15.05 36.20 -23.49
N CYS A 753 14.58 34.99 -23.19
CA CYS A 753 15.00 34.22 -22.01
C CYS A 753 16.28 33.40 -22.25
N ASN A 754 16.74 33.33 -23.51
CA ASN A 754 18.01 32.71 -23.92
C ASN A 754 18.83 33.68 -24.79
N ASP A 755 20.16 33.59 -24.66
CA ASP A 755 21.11 34.35 -25.48
C ASP A 755 20.93 33.97 -26.98
N PRO A 756 20.58 34.93 -27.86
CA PRO A 756 20.40 34.66 -29.29
C PRO A 756 21.71 34.27 -30.01
N GLY A 757 22.85 34.30 -29.33
CA GLY A 757 24.15 33.89 -29.85
C GLY A 757 24.85 34.99 -30.65
N VAL A 758 25.84 34.60 -31.45
CA VAL A 758 26.77 35.49 -32.15
C VAL A 758 26.07 36.64 -32.91
N GLY A 759 26.49 37.88 -32.64
CA GLY A 759 25.95 39.10 -33.25
C GLY A 759 24.96 39.89 -32.37
N PHE A 760 24.87 39.60 -31.08
CA PHE A 760 24.07 40.36 -30.12
C PHE A 760 24.78 40.52 -28.76
N VAL A 761 24.54 41.64 -28.07
CA VAL A 761 25.13 41.98 -26.76
C VAL A 761 24.16 42.74 -25.85
N THR A 762 24.41 42.75 -24.55
CA THR A 762 23.55 43.43 -23.56
C THR A 762 23.92 44.89 -23.30
N ASN A 763 25.09 45.35 -23.76
CA ASN A 763 25.59 46.70 -23.54
C ASN A 763 25.38 47.57 -24.78
N ASN A 764 24.51 48.58 -24.69
CA ASN A 764 24.06 49.37 -25.83
C ASN A 764 24.78 50.72 -26.00
N LEU A 765 26.04 50.85 -25.57
CA LEU A 765 26.74 52.15 -25.54
C LEU A 765 27.64 52.41 -26.75
N ASP A 766 27.45 51.68 -27.85
CA ASP A 766 28.21 51.93 -29.06
C ASP A 766 27.72 53.20 -29.78
N CYS A 767 28.65 54.10 -30.10
CA CYS A 767 28.37 55.32 -30.83
C CYS A 767 28.54 55.16 -32.36
N ASN A 768 29.01 54.00 -32.86
CA ASN A 768 29.15 53.70 -34.29
C ASN A 768 29.18 52.18 -34.62
N ASP A 769 28.04 51.52 -34.59
CA ASP A 769 27.86 50.06 -34.85
C ASP A 769 27.84 49.69 -36.36
N GLU A 770 28.68 50.34 -37.18
CA GLU A 770 28.76 50.08 -38.63
C GLU A 770 29.90 49.09 -38.96
N PRO A 771 29.60 47.95 -39.61
CA PRO A 771 30.58 46.91 -39.95
C PRO A 771 31.85 47.47 -40.62
N GLY A 772 32.99 47.31 -39.95
CA GLY A 772 34.32 47.59 -40.50
C GLY A 772 35.11 48.63 -39.72
N VAL A 773 34.68 49.90 -39.72
CA VAL A 773 35.37 51.00 -38.99
C VAL A 773 34.75 51.25 -37.60
N GLY A 774 33.53 50.77 -37.38
CA GLY A 774 32.80 50.91 -36.12
C GLY A 774 33.49 50.27 -34.93
N ALA A 775 33.96 49.03 -35.09
CA ALA A 775 34.61 48.22 -34.06
C ALA A 775 35.87 48.81 -33.39
N THR A 776 36.37 49.94 -33.90
CA THR A 776 37.50 50.69 -33.32
C THR A 776 37.08 51.98 -32.60
N ILE A 777 35.79 52.29 -32.60
CA ILE A 777 35.16 53.49 -32.06
C ILE A 777 34.07 53.06 -31.07
N ASN A 778 34.49 52.80 -29.83
CA ASN A 778 33.60 52.36 -28.77
C ASN A 778 34.10 52.88 -27.41
N PRO A 779 33.29 52.83 -26.34
CA PRO A 779 33.66 53.40 -25.04
C PRO A 779 34.95 52.83 -24.41
N ALA A 780 35.45 51.69 -24.88
CA ALA A 780 36.68 51.07 -24.41
C ALA A 780 37.92 51.36 -25.29
N ALA A 781 37.74 52.02 -26.44
CA ALA A 781 38.82 52.33 -27.37
C ALA A 781 39.82 53.37 -26.81
N THR A 782 41.04 53.37 -27.34
CA THR A 782 42.12 54.29 -26.97
C THR A 782 42.30 55.35 -28.06
N GLU A 783 42.39 56.63 -27.67
CA GLU A 783 42.54 57.77 -28.61
C GLU A 783 43.77 57.63 -29.52
N LEU A 784 43.54 57.70 -30.83
CA LEU A 784 44.57 57.70 -31.86
C LEU A 784 44.72 59.12 -32.41
N CYS A 785 45.93 59.54 -32.82
CA CYS A 785 46.15 60.86 -33.43
C CYS A 785 45.65 60.89 -34.88
N ASN A 786 44.32 60.94 -35.04
CA ASN A 786 43.58 60.78 -36.29
C ASN A 786 42.49 61.86 -36.47
N GLY A 787 42.19 62.68 -35.46
CA GLY A 787 41.18 63.72 -35.47
C GLY A 787 39.75 63.25 -35.20
N LEU A 788 39.56 62.01 -34.74
CA LEU A 788 38.30 61.39 -34.35
C LEU A 788 38.23 61.22 -32.82
N ASP A 789 37.04 61.04 -32.29
CA ASP A 789 36.76 60.76 -30.88
C ASP A 789 36.55 59.26 -30.74
N ASP A 790 37.66 58.52 -30.65
CA ASP A 790 37.67 57.07 -30.81
C ASP A 790 37.01 56.39 -29.60
N ASN A 791 37.01 56.99 -28.41
CA ASN A 791 36.46 56.39 -27.19
C ASN A 791 35.04 56.85 -26.81
N CYS A 792 34.32 57.47 -27.74
CA CYS A 792 32.95 57.97 -27.55
C CYS A 792 32.78 58.93 -26.33
N ASN A 793 33.82 59.67 -25.92
CA ASN A 793 33.78 60.58 -24.76
C ASN A 793 33.47 62.04 -25.10
N ALA A 794 33.30 62.35 -26.39
CA ALA A 794 33.04 63.65 -27.00
C ALA A 794 34.25 64.59 -27.22
N THR A 795 35.51 64.10 -27.20
CA THR A 795 36.72 64.92 -27.46
C THR A 795 37.85 64.17 -28.19
N ALA A 796 38.29 64.70 -29.35
CA ALA A 796 39.32 64.07 -30.21
C ALA A 796 40.79 64.42 -29.88
N ASP A 797 41.68 63.43 -29.98
CA ASP A 797 43.17 63.47 -29.98
C ASP A 797 43.86 63.96 -28.68
N ASP A 798 43.30 63.70 -27.49
CA ASP A 798 43.93 64.16 -26.24
C ASP A 798 44.98 63.17 -25.65
N GLY A 799 46.15 63.69 -25.24
CA GLY A 799 47.14 62.94 -24.44
C GLY A 799 48.48 62.46 -25.06
N LEU A 800 48.92 62.89 -26.26
CA LEU A 800 50.07 62.29 -27.01
C LEU A 800 51.43 63.07 -27.04
N THR A 801 52.58 62.43 -27.41
CA THR A 801 54.02 62.92 -27.34
C THR A 801 54.82 62.82 -28.69
N PHE A 802 55.91 63.60 -28.93
CA PHE A 802 56.66 63.74 -30.24
C PHE A 802 58.17 63.28 -30.25
N LEU A 803 58.71 62.70 -31.36
CA LEU A 803 60.07 62.07 -31.58
C LEU A 803 60.84 62.53 -32.88
N ILE A 804 62.09 62.06 -33.16
CA ILE A 804 62.97 62.39 -34.34
C ILE A 804 63.35 61.13 -35.18
N TYR A 805 63.29 61.19 -36.52
CA TYR A 805 63.47 60.06 -37.47
C TYR A 805 64.47 60.32 -38.63
N TYR A 806 65.20 59.30 -39.12
CA TYR A 806 66.14 59.23 -40.28
C TYR A 806 65.54 58.40 -41.43
N ALA A 807 65.93 58.56 -42.70
CA ALA A 807 65.33 57.79 -43.80
C ALA A 807 65.78 56.31 -43.83
N ASP A 808 64.86 55.41 -44.13
CA ASP A 808 64.96 53.96 -44.19
C ASP A 808 64.31 53.51 -45.50
N LEU A 809 65.10 53.28 -46.54
CA LEU A 809 64.61 53.17 -47.92
C LEU A 809 64.10 51.77 -48.27
N ASP A 810 64.44 50.77 -47.46
CA ASP A 810 64.04 49.38 -47.65
C ASP A 810 63.16 48.82 -46.54
N HIS A 811 62.88 49.60 -45.51
CA HIS A 811 61.85 49.38 -44.49
C HIS A 811 62.24 48.37 -43.42
N ASP A 812 63.53 48.28 -43.10
CA ASP A 812 64.07 47.27 -42.20
C ASP A 812 64.31 47.74 -40.76
N ASN A 813 63.97 49.01 -40.49
CA ASN A 813 64.18 49.75 -39.25
C ASN A 813 65.64 50.13 -38.96
N TYR A 814 66.51 50.18 -39.95
CA TYR A 814 67.86 50.72 -39.87
C TYR A 814 68.11 51.66 -41.06
N GLY A 815 68.14 52.98 -40.80
CA GLY A 815 68.52 53.96 -41.82
C GLY A 815 70.03 53.99 -42.09
N ALA A 816 70.43 54.59 -43.20
CA ALA A 816 71.85 54.82 -43.48
C ALA A 816 72.44 55.98 -42.64
N ASP A 817 73.68 55.85 -42.16
CA ASP A 817 74.46 56.88 -41.42
C ASP A 817 74.74 58.18 -42.22
N SER A 818 74.12 58.36 -43.40
CA SER A 818 74.38 59.47 -44.30
C SER A 818 73.31 60.58 -44.33
N ASP A 819 72.20 60.47 -43.57
CA ASP A 819 71.03 61.39 -43.65
C ASP A 819 70.75 62.29 -42.42
N THR A 820 69.99 63.40 -42.61
CA THR A 820 69.67 64.42 -41.57
C THR A 820 68.16 64.43 -41.18
N GLY A 821 67.80 64.06 -39.94
CA GLY A 821 66.40 63.76 -39.52
C GLY A 821 65.44 64.89 -39.08
N ASN A 822 64.12 64.58 -38.97
CA ASN A 822 62.95 65.48 -38.69
C ASN A 822 62.08 65.04 -37.47
N SER A 823 61.26 65.93 -36.86
CA SER A 823 60.48 65.66 -35.62
C SER A 823 58.93 65.69 -35.74
N LEU A 824 58.22 64.63 -35.27
CA LEU A 824 56.77 64.34 -35.47
C LEU A 824 56.10 63.60 -34.26
N CYS A 825 54.76 63.61 -34.12
CA CYS A 825 53.98 62.92 -33.05
C CYS A 825 53.46 61.54 -33.42
N ASN A 826 53.25 61.32 -34.70
CA ASN A 826 53.10 59.99 -35.25
C ASN A 826 54.34 59.68 -36.05
N ASP A 827 54.67 58.39 -36.04
CA ASP A 827 55.68 57.81 -36.91
C ASP A 827 55.41 58.27 -38.37
N PRO A 828 56.37 58.93 -39.05
CA PRO A 828 56.24 59.31 -40.46
C PRO A 828 56.00 58.13 -41.40
N GLY A 829 56.11 56.91 -40.88
CA GLY A 829 55.88 55.68 -41.60
C GLY A 829 57.20 55.05 -41.98
N ILE A 830 57.03 53.86 -42.54
CA ILE A 830 58.05 52.84 -42.73
C ILE A 830 59.30 53.29 -43.52
N ASP A 831 59.22 54.41 -44.25
CA ASP A 831 60.35 55.05 -44.94
C ASP A 831 61.39 55.70 -44.00
N PHE A 832 61.25 55.57 -42.67
CA PHE A 832 62.11 56.24 -41.70
C PHE A 832 62.38 55.41 -40.43
N SER A 833 63.64 55.35 -39.99
CA SER A 833 64.12 54.68 -38.79
C SER A 833 64.76 55.65 -37.77
N THR A 834 64.84 55.24 -36.51
CA THR A 834 65.60 55.96 -35.46
C THR A 834 67.06 55.49 -35.31
N ASN A 835 67.47 54.46 -36.07
CA ASN A 835 68.75 53.76 -35.98
C ASN A 835 69.53 53.86 -37.31
N ASN A 836 70.87 53.97 -37.29
CA ASN A 836 71.66 54.41 -38.46
C ASN A 836 72.76 53.41 -38.95
N LEU A 837 72.55 52.09 -38.82
CA LEU A 837 73.63 51.07 -38.94
C LEU A 837 73.55 50.12 -40.16
N ASP A 838 72.70 50.40 -41.13
CA ASP A 838 72.50 49.51 -42.28
C ASP A 838 73.63 49.58 -43.33
N CYS A 839 74.04 48.41 -43.85
CA CYS A 839 75.07 48.23 -44.87
C CYS A 839 74.53 48.22 -46.31
N ASN A 840 73.20 48.08 -46.51
CA ASN A 840 72.56 48.15 -47.82
C ASN A 840 71.07 48.59 -47.75
N ASP A 841 70.88 49.91 -47.64
CA ASP A 841 69.62 50.68 -47.50
C ASP A 841 68.74 50.64 -48.77
N GLY A 842 68.47 49.44 -49.22
CA GLY A 842 67.79 49.06 -50.47
C GLY A 842 67.44 47.57 -50.50
N ASN A 843 67.80 46.81 -49.47
CA ASN A 843 67.44 45.41 -49.26
C ASN A 843 67.32 45.08 -47.77
N ALA A 844 66.09 45.11 -47.25
CA ALA A 844 65.75 44.85 -45.84
C ALA A 844 66.13 43.48 -45.27
N GLN A 845 66.60 42.56 -46.12
CA GLN A 845 67.11 41.26 -45.70
C GLN A 845 68.62 41.25 -45.47
N VAL A 846 69.30 42.40 -45.60
CA VAL A 846 70.75 42.51 -45.43
C VAL A 846 71.07 43.56 -44.37
N ASN A 847 70.99 43.17 -43.09
CA ASN A 847 71.30 44.05 -41.95
C ASN A 847 71.88 43.26 -40.76
N PRO A 848 72.50 43.94 -39.75
CA PRO A 848 73.28 43.28 -38.71
C PRO A 848 72.54 42.29 -37.78
N LEU A 849 71.21 42.18 -37.88
CA LEU A 849 70.40 41.27 -37.07
C LEU A 849 69.76 40.13 -37.85
N VAL A 850 69.85 40.12 -39.18
CA VAL A 850 69.31 39.02 -40.00
C VAL A 850 70.12 37.75 -39.73
N ALA A 851 69.47 36.59 -39.66
CA ALA A 851 70.15 35.29 -39.61
C ALA A 851 70.39 34.80 -41.04
N GLU A 852 71.49 34.11 -41.30
CA GLU A 852 71.78 33.55 -42.64
C GLU A 852 70.60 32.68 -43.10
N ILE A 853 70.09 32.96 -44.30
CA ILE A 853 69.05 32.17 -44.95
C ILE A 853 69.63 31.54 -46.21
N CYS A 854 69.18 30.33 -46.56
CA CYS A 854 69.83 29.46 -47.56
C CYS A 854 69.76 30.03 -49.00
N ASN A 855 70.59 31.03 -49.34
CA ASN A 855 70.45 31.87 -50.53
C ASN A 855 71.79 32.31 -51.17
N SER A 856 72.93 32.04 -50.54
CA SER A 856 74.30 32.40 -50.95
C SER A 856 74.65 33.89 -50.92
N ILE A 857 74.00 34.65 -50.03
CA ILE A 857 74.21 36.07 -49.71
C ILE A 857 74.65 36.17 -48.23
N ASP A 858 75.48 37.17 -47.90
CA ASP A 858 75.94 37.48 -46.53
C ASP A 858 74.91 38.42 -45.88
N ASP A 859 73.82 37.85 -45.41
CA ASP A 859 72.59 38.56 -45.00
C ASP A 859 72.75 39.34 -43.70
N ASN A 860 73.70 38.95 -42.85
CA ASN A 860 73.89 39.58 -41.54
C ASN A 860 75.01 40.64 -41.51
N CYS A 861 75.51 41.05 -42.69
CA CYS A 861 76.61 41.99 -42.87
C CYS A 861 77.89 41.63 -42.08
N ASN A 862 78.15 40.33 -41.79
CA ASN A 862 79.30 39.90 -40.96
C ASN A 862 80.55 39.53 -41.78
N GLY A 863 80.40 39.25 -43.09
CA GLY A 863 81.49 38.96 -44.02
C GLY A 863 81.53 37.54 -44.61
N THR A 864 80.56 36.64 -44.33
CA THR A 864 80.49 35.26 -44.84
C THR A 864 79.06 34.78 -45.09
N ALA A 865 78.79 34.12 -46.23
CA ALA A 865 77.45 33.68 -46.64
C ALA A 865 77.12 32.20 -46.32
N ASP A 866 75.87 31.92 -45.95
CA ASP A 866 75.19 30.61 -45.74
C ASP A 866 75.76 29.72 -44.60
N ASP A 867 76.44 30.26 -43.58
CA ASP A 867 76.98 29.42 -42.51
C ASP A 867 75.95 29.07 -41.41
N GLY A 868 75.80 27.76 -41.11
CA GLY A 868 75.05 27.28 -39.94
C GLY A 868 73.71 26.56 -40.16
N LEU A 869 73.30 26.22 -41.41
CA LEU A 869 71.98 25.65 -41.72
C LEU A 869 71.92 24.09 -41.80
N VAL A 870 70.76 23.51 -41.49
CA VAL A 870 70.44 22.05 -41.48
C VAL A 870 69.57 21.67 -42.69
N PHE A 871 69.82 20.50 -43.30
CA PHE A 871 69.06 19.98 -44.47
C PHE A 871 68.13 18.83 -44.05
N ILE A 872 66.87 18.86 -44.50
CA ILE A 872 65.79 17.92 -44.19
C ILE A 872 65.32 17.22 -45.48
N SER A 873 64.87 15.96 -45.39
CA SER A 873 64.33 15.19 -46.53
C SER A 873 62.81 15.30 -46.56
N TYR A 874 62.25 15.60 -47.73
CA TYR A 874 60.81 15.76 -47.99
C TYR A 874 60.37 14.78 -49.08
N TYR A 875 59.26 14.09 -48.84
CA TYR A 875 58.57 13.17 -49.74
C TYR A 875 57.39 13.90 -50.38
N PRO A 876 57.07 13.70 -51.66
CA PRO A 876 55.84 14.22 -52.26
C PRO A 876 54.60 13.79 -51.48
N ASP A 877 53.60 14.67 -51.42
CA ASP A 877 52.28 14.46 -50.81
C ASP A 877 51.25 14.87 -51.88
N LEU A 878 50.73 13.88 -52.61
CA LEU A 878 49.99 14.07 -53.85
C LEU A 878 48.51 14.39 -53.62
N ASP A 879 47.96 14.00 -52.47
CA ASP A 879 46.56 14.22 -52.08
C ASP A 879 46.37 15.28 -50.97
N ASN A 880 47.46 15.76 -50.36
CA ASN A 880 47.55 16.80 -49.33
C ASN A 880 47.04 16.38 -47.95
N ASP A 881 47.25 15.14 -47.54
CA ASP A 881 46.91 14.65 -46.21
C ASP A 881 48.05 14.77 -45.16
N ASN A 882 49.21 15.26 -45.58
CA ASN A 882 50.46 15.41 -44.82
C ASN A 882 51.22 14.09 -44.56
N TYR A 883 50.94 13.03 -45.29
CA TYR A 883 51.79 11.85 -45.43
C TYR A 883 52.33 11.80 -46.87
N GLY A 884 53.29 10.92 -47.15
CA GLY A 884 53.84 10.76 -48.49
C GLY A 884 54.38 9.35 -48.68
N ASP A 885 54.55 8.90 -49.92
CA ASP A 885 55.00 7.53 -50.19
C ASP A 885 56.55 7.42 -50.15
N LEU A 886 57.05 6.39 -49.47
CA LEU A 886 58.47 6.01 -49.47
C LEU A 886 59.01 5.63 -50.86
N ASN A 887 58.14 5.30 -51.80
CA ASN A 887 58.48 4.91 -53.17
C ASN A 887 58.70 6.09 -54.12
N ASP A 888 58.43 7.32 -53.69
CA ASP A 888 58.53 8.53 -54.50
C ASP A 888 59.92 9.23 -54.44
N ASP A 889 60.19 10.11 -55.41
CA ASP A 889 61.51 10.77 -55.58
C ASP A 889 61.76 11.85 -54.49
N VAL A 890 62.49 11.48 -53.43
CA VAL A 890 62.83 12.36 -52.29
C VAL A 890 63.70 13.58 -52.66
N VAL A 891 63.38 14.74 -52.07
CA VAL A 891 64.16 16.00 -52.17
C VAL A 891 64.72 16.41 -50.81
N SER A 892 66.00 16.82 -50.78
CA SER A 892 66.69 17.22 -49.54
C SER A 892 67.07 18.70 -49.58
N LEU A 893 66.41 19.50 -48.74
CA LEU A 893 66.43 20.96 -48.78
C LEU A 893 66.65 21.55 -47.38
N CYS A 894 67.29 22.71 -47.32
CA CYS A 894 67.46 23.54 -46.11
C CYS A 894 66.25 24.47 -45.86
N ILE A 895 65.23 24.38 -46.72
CA ILE A 895 63.96 25.11 -46.64
C ILE A 895 62.83 24.16 -47.04
N ASP A 896 61.69 24.28 -46.36
CA ASP A 896 60.47 23.54 -46.68
C ASP A 896 60.02 23.86 -48.12
N PRO A 897 59.86 22.86 -49.00
CA PRO A 897 59.40 23.06 -50.38
C PRO A 897 57.95 23.58 -50.49
N GLY A 898 57.17 23.59 -49.41
CA GLY A 898 55.78 24.05 -49.37
C GLY A 898 54.76 22.96 -49.72
N SER A 899 53.48 23.34 -49.82
CA SER A 899 52.34 22.44 -50.04
C SER A 899 52.56 21.42 -51.16
N GLY A 900 52.31 20.15 -50.85
CA GLY A 900 52.54 19.00 -51.75
C GLY A 900 53.76 18.14 -51.40
N TYR A 901 54.32 18.31 -50.19
CA TYR A 901 55.40 17.47 -49.67
C TYR A 901 55.24 17.24 -48.16
N SER A 902 55.48 16.01 -47.69
CA SER A 902 55.51 15.62 -46.28
C SER A 902 56.92 15.20 -45.82
N THR A 903 57.16 15.24 -44.51
CA THR A 903 58.35 14.63 -43.89
C THR A 903 58.10 13.20 -43.41
N ASN A 904 56.83 12.76 -43.43
CA ASN A 904 56.38 11.44 -43.02
C ASN A 904 56.15 10.56 -44.25
N ASN A 905 56.78 9.40 -44.31
CA ASN A 905 56.85 8.57 -45.53
C ASN A 905 56.08 7.25 -45.42
N LEU A 906 55.01 7.24 -44.62
CA LEU A 906 54.29 6.03 -44.25
C LEU A 906 52.94 5.91 -44.97
N ASP A 907 52.69 6.74 -45.97
CA ASP A 907 51.49 6.66 -46.80
C ASP A 907 51.54 5.42 -47.70
N CYS A 908 50.45 4.63 -47.70
CA CYS A 908 50.31 3.45 -48.53
C CYS A 908 49.43 3.67 -49.78
N ASP A 909 48.74 4.80 -49.91
CA ASP A 909 48.03 5.24 -51.12
C ASP A 909 48.00 6.79 -51.24
N ASP A 910 49.14 7.36 -51.65
CA ASP A 910 49.41 8.80 -51.91
C ASP A 910 48.47 9.45 -52.97
N GLY A 911 47.47 8.72 -53.48
CA GLY A 911 46.42 9.25 -54.34
C GLY A 911 45.09 9.49 -53.61
N ASN A 912 45.00 9.14 -52.33
CA ASN A 912 43.78 9.12 -51.55
C ASN A 912 44.00 9.51 -50.07
N ALA A 913 43.72 10.78 -49.77
CA ALA A 913 43.87 11.42 -48.45
C ALA A 913 43.10 10.76 -47.28
N LEU A 914 42.34 9.71 -47.55
CA LEU A 914 41.62 8.89 -46.57
C LEU A 914 42.37 7.62 -46.18
N ILE A 915 43.50 7.31 -46.81
CA ILE A 915 44.30 6.11 -46.57
C ILE A 915 45.70 6.55 -46.16
N ASN A 916 45.96 6.62 -44.86
CA ASN A 916 47.25 6.99 -44.29
C ASN A 916 47.35 6.52 -42.84
N PRO A 917 48.53 6.51 -42.21
CA PRO A 917 48.73 6.02 -40.84
C PRO A 917 47.93 6.68 -39.70
N ALA A 918 47.22 7.77 -39.96
CA ALA A 918 46.31 8.41 -39.00
C ALA A 918 44.84 8.31 -39.41
N ALA A 919 44.54 7.67 -40.54
CA ALA A 919 43.18 7.37 -40.93
C ALA A 919 42.54 6.38 -39.95
N ILE A 920 41.23 6.50 -39.79
CA ILE A 920 40.43 5.58 -38.99
C ILE A 920 39.90 4.52 -39.95
N GLU A 921 40.11 3.24 -39.62
CA GLU A 921 39.58 2.10 -40.36
C GLU A 921 38.08 2.26 -40.62
N THR A 922 37.69 2.14 -41.89
CA THR A 922 36.30 2.11 -42.33
C THR A 922 35.98 0.75 -42.93
N CYS A 923 34.81 0.20 -42.61
CA CYS A 923 34.37 -1.13 -43.05
C CYS A 923 34.25 -1.23 -44.59
N ASN A 924 35.36 -1.44 -45.28
CA ASN A 924 35.51 -1.31 -46.73
C ASN A 924 36.51 -2.34 -47.33
N SER A 925 37.16 -3.15 -46.49
CA SER A 925 38.19 -4.15 -46.85
C SER A 925 39.46 -3.57 -47.49
N ILE A 926 39.75 -2.32 -47.16
CA ILE A 926 40.99 -1.60 -47.40
C ILE A 926 41.67 -1.42 -46.03
N ASP A 927 42.99 -1.40 -46.04
CA ASP A 927 43.85 -1.08 -44.89
C ASP A 927 44.00 0.44 -44.93
N ASP A 928 43.05 1.16 -44.31
CA ASP A 928 42.96 2.61 -44.36
C ASP A 928 44.07 3.24 -43.52
N ASP A 929 44.46 2.62 -42.41
CA ASP A 929 45.50 3.10 -41.49
C ASP A 929 46.94 2.61 -41.83
N CYS A 930 47.10 1.90 -42.95
CA CYS A 930 48.37 1.39 -43.46
C CYS A 930 49.14 0.51 -42.45
N ASN A 931 48.48 -0.13 -41.49
CA ASN A 931 49.10 -0.98 -40.47
C ASN A 931 49.38 -2.41 -40.95
N GLY A 932 48.84 -2.80 -42.12
CA GLY A 932 48.99 -4.12 -42.73
C GLY A 932 47.82 -5.08 -42.51
N ALA A 933 46.73 -4.62 -41.89
CA ALA A 933 45.47 -5.34 -41.73
C ALA A 933 44.31 -4.45 -42.23
N ALA A 934 43.38 -5.05 -42.98
CA ALA A 934 42.18 -4.34 -43.43
C ALA A 934 41.04 -4.59 -42.44
N ASP A 935 40.26 -3.55 -42.15
CA ASP A 935 39.10 -3.53 -41.26
C ASP A 935 39.43 -3.98 -39.80
N ASP A 936 40.65 -3.73 -39.29
CA ASP A 936 41.01 -4.09 -37.91
C ASP A 936 40.62 -3.01 -36.90
N GLY A 937 40.48 -3.40 -35.62
CA GLY A 937 39.95 -2.50 -34.59
C GLY A 937 38.44 -2.21 -34.67
N LEU A 938 37.74 -2.67 -35.71
CA LEU A 938 36.29 -2.56 -35.86
C LEU A 938 35.54 -3.67 -35.13
N VAL A 939 34.37 -3.34 -34.56
CA VAL A 939 33.48 -4.31 -33.92
C VAL A 939 32.66 -5.02 -35.00
N PHE A 940 32.87 -6.33 -35.15
CA PHE A 940 32.06 -7.16 -36.03
C PHE A 940 30.85 -7.70 -35.27
N VAL A 941 29.66 -7.34 -35.74
CA VAL A 941 28.39 -7.85 -35.21
C VAL A 941 27.91 -8.97 -36.13
N THR A 942 27.42 -10.07 -35.56
CA THR A 942 26.81 -11.15 -36.35
C THR A 942 25.37 -10.79 -36.63
N TYR A 943 25.04 -10.60 -37.90
CA TYR A 943 23.69 -10.32 -38.35
C TYR A 943 23.04 -11.58 -38.94
N TYR A 944 21.88 -11.93 -38.42
CA TYR A 944 20.97 -12.98 -38.87
C TYR A 944 20.01 -12.40 -39.89
N ILE A 945 19.46 -13.23 -40.77
CA ILE A 945 18.44 -12.78 -41.73
C ILE A 945 17.17 -12.53 -40.92
N ASP A 946 16.49 -11.43 -41.25
CA ASP A 946 15.20 -11.00 -40.69
C ASP A 946 14.27 -10.83 -41.90
N VAL A 947 13.42 -11.82 -42.19
CA VAL A 947 12.64 -11.89 -43.43
C VAL A 947 11.35 -11.08 -43.33
N ASP A 948 10.74 -11.02 -42.15
CA ASP A 948 9.48 -10.31 -41.89
C ASP A 948 9.68 -8.87 -41.40
N ASN A 949 10.90 -8.50 -41.00
CA ASN A 949 11.36 -7.17 -40.57
C ASN A 949 10.88 -6.79 -39.17
N ASP A 950 10.83 -7.74 -38.25
CA ASP A 950 10.47 -7.52 -36.85
C ASP A 950 11.67 -7.20 -35.93
N HIS A 951 12.89 -7.15 -36.48
CA HIS A 951 14.16 -6.92 -35.79
C HIS A 951 14.67 -8.09 -34.94
N PHE A 952 14.15 -9.29 -35.14
CA PHE A 952 14.76 -10.56 -34.70
C PHE A 952 15.11 -11.38 -35.94
N GLY A 953 15.88 -12.47 -35.80
CA GLY A 953 16.30 -13.26 -36.96
C GLY A 953 16.55 -14.73 -36.65
N ASP A 954 16.53 -15.57 -37.69
CA ASP A 954 16.51 -17.03 -37.55
C ASP A 954 17.81 -17.63 -36.98
N GLN A 955 17.70 -18.33 -35.85
CA GLN A 955 18.79 -19.09 -35.21
C GLN A 955 19.41 -20.17 -36.11
N LEU A 956 18.67 -20.69 -37.08
CA LEU A 956 19.11 -21.75 -38.01
C LEU A 956 19.94 -21.21 -39.18
N ASN A 957 20.00 -19.90 -39.36
CA ASN A 957 20.82 -19.26 -40.38
C ASN A 957 22.23 -18.95 -39.85
N THR A 958 23.27 -19.22 -40.64
CA THR A 958 24.66 -19.20 -40.15
C THR A 958 25.23 -17.82 -39.80
N GLY A 959 24.44 -16.74 -39.88
CA GLY A 959 24.83 -15.37 -39.59
C GLY A 959 25.97 -14.84 -40.47
N ASN A 960 25.91 -13.57 -40.87
CA ASN A 960 27.06 -12.91 -41.48
C ASN A 960 27.69 -11.96 -40.45
N SER A 961 28.94 -12.20 -40.11
CA SER A 961 29.72 -11.29 -39.26
C SER A 961 30.16 -10.10 -40.11
N LEU A 962 29.61 -8.92 -39.81
CA LEU A 962 29.81 -7.69 -40.59
C LEU A 962 30.18 -6.54 -39.65
N CYS A 963 31.05 -5.63 -40.11
CA CYS A 963 31.43 -4.41 -39.39
C CYS A 963 30.51 -3.21 -39.69
N ILE A 964 29.47 -3.42 -40.50
CA ILE A 964 28.43 -2.43 -40.80
C ILE A 964 27.07 -3.12 -40.80
N ASN A 965 26.05 -2.44 -40.26
CA ASN A 965 24.69 -2.92 -40.32
C ASN A 965 24.26 -3.04 -41.81
N PRO A 966 23.95 -4.25 -42.31
CA PRO A 966 23.57 -4.47 -43.70
C PRO A 966 22.22 -3.82 -44.08
N GLY A 967 21.50 -3.25 -43.12
CA GLY A 967 20.23 -2.57 -43.31
C GLY A 967 19.03 -3.52 -43.27
N LEU A 968 17.89 -3.04 -43.75
CA LEU A 968 16.60 -3.76 -43.73
C LEU A 968 16.74 -5.21 -44.21
N GLY A 969 16.20 -6.13 -43.41
CA GLY A 969 16.21 -7.57 -43.65
C GLY A 969 17.25 -8.37 -42.85
N PHE A 970 17.86 -7.76 -41.84
CA PHE A 970 18.83 -8.41 -40.95
C PHE A 970 18.73 -7.91 -39.51
N SER A 971 18.87 -8.82 -38.54
CA SER A 971 18.89 -8.52 -37.10
C SER A 971 20.17 -9.02 -36.42
N SER A 972 20.64 -8.33 -35.37
CA SER A 972 21.71 -8.83 -34.50
C SER A 972 21.21 -9.83 -33.43
N ASN A 973 19.90 -9.98 -33.29
CA ASN A 973 19.26 -10.87 -32.33
C ASN A 973 18.77 -12.14 -33.04
N ASN A 974 19.16 -13.32 -32.57
CA ASN A 974 18.90 -14.61 -33.23
C ASN A 974 17.83 -15.48 -32.57
N LEU A 975 17.00 -14.85 -31.75
CA LEU A 975 16.04 -15.54 -30.90
C LEU A 975 14.67 -15.67 -31.56
N ASP A 976 14.55 -15.29 -32.83
CA ASP A 976 13.33 -15.50 -33.61
C ASP A 976 13.15 -17.00 -33.91
N CYS A 977 12.04 -17.54 -33.42
CA CYS A 977 11.64 -18.92 -33.61
C CYS A 977 10.77 -19.12 -34.88
N ASN A 978 10.31 -18.04 -35.52
CA ASN A 978 9.58 -18.04 -36.79
C ASN A 978 9.75 -16.74 -37.61
N ASP A 979 10.94 -16.63 -38.22
CA ASP A 979 11.42 -15.60 -39.16
C ASP A 979 10.66 -15.54 -40.50
N LEU A 980 9.34 -15.65 -40.47
CA LEU A 980 8.41 -15.46 -41.57
C LEU A 980 7.11 -14.78 -41.09
N ASN A 981 6.99 -14.52 -39.78
CA ASN A 981 5.84 -13.97 -39.11
C ASN A 981 6.28 -12.99 -38.02
N ASP A 982 6.15 -11.70 -38.30
CA ASP A 982 6.53 -10.57 -37.42
C ASP A 982 5.80 -10.53 -36.07
N ALA A 983 4.78 -11.37 -35.89
CA ALA A 983 4.05 -11.53 -34.65
C ALA A 983 4.62 -12.64 -33.74
N ILE A 984 5.72 -13.31 -34.11
CA ILE A 984 6.32 -14.41 -33.35
C ILE A 984 7.80 -14.13 -33.16
N ASN A 985 8.13 -13.42 -32.08
CA ASN A 985 9.50 -13.11 -31.69
C ASN A 985 9.56 -12.78 -30.19
N PRO A 986 10.75 -12.78 -29.56
CA PRO A 986 10.90 -12.51 -28.12
C PRO A 986 10.44 -11.16 -27.58
N GLY A 987 10.12 -10.20 -28.45
CA GLY A 987 9.54 -8.92 -28.06
C GLY A 987 8.02 -8.91 -28.00
N GLU A 988 7.35 -9.93 -28.55
CA GLU A 988 5.89 -9.98 -28.62
C GLU A 988 5.29 -10.67 -27.37
N PRO A 989 4.16 -10.16 -26.85
CA PRO A 989 3.41 -10.83 -25.80
C PRO A 989 2.68 -12.07 -26.34
N GLU A 990 2.50 -13.09 -25.50
CA GLU A 990 1.74 -14.29 -25.87
C GLU A 990 0.31 -13.94 -26.29
N VAL A 991 -0.15 -14.55 -27.38
CA VAL A 991 -1.52 -14.43 -27.88
C VAL A 991 -2.14 -15.82 -27.88
N CYS A 992 -3.36 -15.96 -27.36
CA CYS A 992 -4.06 -17.24 -27.26
C CYS A 992 -4.27 -17.92 -28.64
N ASN A 993 -3.28 -18.68 -29.12
CA ASN A 993 -3.25 -19.22 -30.46
C ASN A 993 -2.49 -20.56 -30.55
N SER A 994 -1.93 -21.04 -29.43
CA SER A 994 -1.13 -22.28 -29.30
C SER A 994 0.16 -22.30 -30.09
N LEU A 995 0.71 -21.12 -30.35
CA LEU A 995 2.07 -20.87 -30.79
C LEU A 995 2.86 -20.31 -29.59
N ASP A 996 4.17 -20.34 -29.71
CA ASP A 996 5.11 -19.74 -28.77
C ASP A 996 5.45 -18.38 -29.38
N ASP A 997 4.61 -17.37 -29.12
CA ASP A 997 4.70 -16.07 -29.80
C ASP A 997 5.93 -15.29 -29.31
N ASN A 998 6.33 -15.47 -28.05
CA ASN A 998 7.50 -14.82 -27.46
C ASN A 998 8.80 -15.67 -27.55
N CYS A 999 8.77 -16.80 -28.24
CA CYS A 999 9.91 -17.69 -28.48
C CYS A 999 10.68 -18.13 -27.20
N ASN A 1000 10.01 -18.23 -26.05
CA ASN A 1000 10.63 -18.65 -24.78
C ASN A 1000 10.58 -20.17 -24.53
N GLY A 1001 9.91 -20.92 -25.40
CA GLY A 1001 9.79 -22.38 -25.35
C GLY A 1001 8.54 -22.91 -24.66
N ALA A 1002 7.63 -22.04 -24.21
CA ALA A 1002 6.28 -22.35 -23.80
C ALA A 1002 5.27 -21.72 -24.79
N SER A 1003 4.03 -22.19 -24.79
CA SER A 1003 2.99 -21.65 -25.68
C SER A 1003 1.79 -21.27 -24.83
N ASP A 1004 1.24 -20.07 -25.05
CA ASP A 1004 0.11 -19.48 -24.32
C ASP A 1004 0.35 -19.34 -22.79
N GLU A 1005 1.59 -19.21 -22.31
CA GLU A 1005 1.90 -19.02 -20.89
C GLU A 1005 1.69 -17.57 -20.43
N GLY A 1006 1.42 -17.37 -19.14
CA GLY A 1006 1.10 -16.05 -18.58
C GLY A 1006 -0.29 -15.51 -18.95
N LEU A 1007 -1.04 -16.21 -19.82
CA LEU A 1007 -2.42 -15.88 -20.17
C LEU A 1007 -3.42 -16.45 -19.15
N ILE A 1008 -4.51 -15.71 -18.94
CA ILE A 1008 -5.61 -16.12 -18.07
C ILE A 1008 -6.53 -17.08 -18.85
N PHE A 1009 -6.63 -18.32 -18.39
CA PHE A 1009 -7.56 -19.30 -18.95
C PHE A 1009 -8.91 -19.20 -18.25
N ILE A 1010 -9.94 -18.87 -19.02
CA ILE A 1010 -11.32 -18.75 -18.55
C ILE A 1010 -12.09 -20.01 -18.98
N THR A 1011 -12.85 -20.60 -18.07
CA THR A 1011 -13.68 -21.78 -18.38
C THR A 1011 -15.00 -21.33 -18.97
N TYR A 1012 -15.27 -21.73 -20.21
CA TYR A 1012 -16.52 -21.42 -20.92
C TYR A 1012 -17.43 -22.65 -20.96
N TYR A 1013 -18.67 -22.48 -20.55
CA TYR A 1013 -19.77 -23.45 -20.55
C TYR A 1013 -20.65 -23.23 -21.77
N ILE A 1014 -21.29 -24.28 -22.27
CA ILE A 1014 -22.19 -24.16 -23.42
C ILE A 1014 -23.45 -23.40 -22.98
N ASP A 1015 -23.84 -22.40 -23.78
CA ASP A 1015 -25.08 -21.61 -23.64
C ASP A 1015 -25.96 -21.91 -24.88
N LEU A 1016 -26.87 -22.87 -24.74
CA LEU A 1016 -27.66 -23.45 -25.83
C LEU A 1016 -28.81 -22.55 -26.28
N ASP A 1017 -29.33 -21.69 -25.40
CA ASP A 1017 -30.48 -20.83 -25.65
C ASP A 1017 -30.16 -19.32 -25.78
N ASN A 1018 -28.91 -18.95 -25.53
CA ASN A 1018 -28.28 -17.62 -25.66
C ASN A 1018 -28.79 -16.58 -24.67
N ASP A 1019 -29.00 -16.96 -23.41
CA ASP A 1019 -29.36 -16.04 -22.33
C ASP A 1019 -28.17 -15.54 -21.50
N ASN A 1020 -26.96 -15.97 -21.86
CA ASN A 1020 -25.67 -15.68 -21.22
C ASN A 1020 -25.42 -16.44 -19.91
N TYR A 1021 -26.16 -17.51 -19.63
CA TYR A 1021 -25.82 -18.51 -18.63
C TYR A 1021 -25.60 -19.86 -19.36
N GLY A 1022 -24.78 -20.75 -18.79
CA GLY A 1022 -24.45 -22.03 -19.41
C GLY A 1022 -24.57 -23.18 -18.43
N ASP A 1023 -24.63 -24.41 -18.97
CA ASP A 1023 -24.90 -25.62 -18.18
C ASP A 1023 -23.64 -26.24 -17.55
N LEU A 1024 -23.61 -26.34 -16.22
CA LEU A 1024 -22.57 -27.06 -15.45
C LEU A 1024 -22.46 -28.55 -15.83
N SER A 1025 -23.53 -29.15 -16.34
CA SER A 1025 -23.59 -30.57 -16.72
C SER A 1025 -22.84 -30.88 -18.02
N ALA A 1026 -22.46 -29.86 -18.79
CA ALA A 1026 -21.54 -29.96 -19.92
C ALA A 1026 -20.09 -29.64 -19.48
N PRO A 1027 -19.08 -30.46 -19.84
CA PRO A 1027 -17.70 -30.17 -19.48
C PRO A 1027 -17.25 -28.84 -20.12
N GLY A 1028 -16.97 -27.84 -19.29
CA GLY A 1028 -16.48 -26.54 -19.72
C GLY A 1028 -15.11 -26.66 -20.42
N ASN A 1029 -14.89 -25.84 -21.45
CA ASN A 1029 -13.59 -25.75 -22.11
C ASN A 1029 -12.83 -24.57 -21.50
N SER A 1030 -11.69 -24.85 -20.87
CA SER A 1030 -10.78 -23.81 -20.41
C SER A 1030 -10.01 -23.26 -21.59
N LEU A 1031 -10.24 -21.99 -21.93
CA LEU A 1031 -9.71 -21.32 -23.12
C LEU A 1031 -9.17 -19.94 -22.71
N CYS A 1032 -8.06 -19.54 -23.29
CA CYS A 1032 -7.46 -18.21 -23.10
C CYS A 1032 -8.11 -17.11 -23.98
N ASP A 1033 -9.09 -17.48 -24.82
CA ASP A 1033 -9.91 -16.55 -25.61
C ASP A 1033 -11.35 -17.08 -25.71
N SER A 1034 -12.31 -16.15 -25.85
CA SER A 1034 -13.73 -16.49 -25.88
C SER A 1034 -14.09 -17.29 -27.13
N PRO A 1035 -14.74 -18.47 -26.98
CA PRO A 1035 -15.19 -19.26 -28.13
C PRO A 1035 -16.35 -18.59 -28.91
N GLY A 1036 -16.83 -17.43 -28.47
CA GLY A 1036 -17.87 -16.64 -29.11
C GLY A 1036 -19.29 -17.07 -28.71
N ILE A 1037 -20.28 -16.68 -29.54
CA ILE A 1037 -21.71 -16.86 -29.25
C ILE A 1037 -22.06 -18.33 -28.97
N GLY A 1038 -22.92 -18.56 -27.96
CA GLY A 1038 -23.34 -19.89 -27.52
C GLY A 1038 -22.47 -20.50 -26.43
N PHE A 1039 -21.68 -19.68 -25.74
CA PHE A 1039 -20.94 -20.06 -24.55
C PHE A 1039 -21.00 -18.94 -23.50
N SER A 1040 -21.09 -19.31 -22.23
CA SER A 1040 -21.06 -18.39 -21.09
C SER A 1040 -19.96 -18.76 -20.10
N THR A 1041 -19.40 -17.77 -19.41
CA THR A 1041 -18.51 -17.99 -18.26
C THR A 1041 -19.27 -18.29 -16.98
N ASN A 1042 -20.58 -18.05 -16.97
CA ASN A 1042 -21.46 -18.29 -15.83
C ASN A 1042 -22.19 -19.62 -16.04
N ASN A 1043 -21.90 -20.60 -15.17
CA ASN A 1043 -22.37 -21.99 -15.28
C ASN A 1043 -23.65 -22.30 -14.50
N LEU A 1044 -24.35 -21.27 -14.05
CA LEU A 1044 -25.48 -21.40 -13.12
C LEU A 1044 -26.82 -21.59 -13.84
N ASP A 1045 -26.81 -21.89 -15.15
CA ASP A 1045 -28.05 -22.18 -15.87
C ASP A 1045 -28.56 -23.59 -15.52
N CYS A 1046 -29.64 -23.65 -14.75
CA CYS A 1046 -30.31 -24.89 -14.40
C CYS A 1046 -31.16 -25.47 -15.53
N ASN A 1047 -31.39 -24.72 -16.62
CA ASN A 1047 -32.11 -25.17 -17.81
C ASN A 1047 -31.70 -24.42 -19.09
N ASP A 1048 -30.50 -24.74 -19.57
CA ASP A 1048 -29.84 -24.26 -20.81
C ASP A 1048 -30.61 -24.49 -22.13
N GLY A 1049 -31.83 -25.02 -22.06
CA GLY A 1049 -32.76 -25.11 -23.19
C GLY A 1049 -33.88 -24.08 -23.16
N ASN A 1050 -33.96 -23.23 -22.13
CA ASN A 1050 -35.01 -22.25 -21.92
C ASN A 1050 -34.53 -20.93 -21.26
N ALA A 1051 -34.24 -19.93 -22.10
CA ALA A 1051 -33.79 -18.57 -21.79
C ALA A 1051 -34.65 -17.72 -20.80
N SER A 1052 -35.74 -18.30 -20.27
CA SER A 1052 -36.56 -17.69 -19.21
C SER A 1052 -36.30 -18.31 -17.85
N ILE A 1053 -35.41 -19.31 -17.76
CA ILE A 1053 -35.02 -20.00 -16.54
C ILE A 1053 -33.50 -19.88 -16.43
N ASN A 1054 -33.03 -18.93 -15.62
CA ASN A 1054 -31.62 -18.64 -15.40
C ASN A 1054 -31.47 -17.78 -14.14
N PRO A 1055 -30.28 -17.66 -13.55
CA PRO A 1055 -30.02 -16.88 -12.34
C PRO A 1055 -30.55 -15.45 -12.28
N ALA A 1056 -30.73 -14.80 -13.44
CA ALA A 1056 -31.27 -13.44 -13.52
C ALA A 1056 -32.78 -13.38 -13.80
N ALA A 1057 -33.44 -14.51 -14.00
CA ALA A 1057 -34.88 -14.56 -14.20
C ALA A 1057 -35.61 -14.17 -12.91
N ALA A 1058 -36.80 -13.58 -13.07
CA ALA A 1058 -37.64 -13.24 -11.93
C ALA A 1058 -38.64 -14.37 -11.68
N GLU A 1059 -38.75 -14.80 -10.42
CA GLU A 1059 -39.67 -15.85 -9.99
C GLU A 1059 -41.12 -15.54 -10.38
N SER A 1060 -41.75 -16.54 -10.99
CA SER A 1060 -43.15 -16.49 -11.38
C SER A 1060 -43.89 -17.63 -10.71
N CYS A 1061 -44.91 -17.35 -9.89
CA CYS A 1061 -45.77 -18.33 -9.17
C CYS A 1061 -46.30 -19.46 -10.10
N ASN A 1062 -45.48 -20.47 -10.37
CA ASN A 1062 -45.63 -21.46 -11.45
C ASN A 1062 -45.06 -22.85 -11.10
N GLU A 1063 -44.51 -23.04 -9.90
CA GLU A 1063 -43.89 -24.28 -9.40
C GLU A 1063 -42.60 -24.69 -10.15
N THR A 1064 -41.92 -23.73 -10.78
CA THR A 1064 -40.59 -23.87 -11.40
C THR A 1064 -39.64 -22.89 -10.71
N ASP A 1065 -38.42 -23.33 -10.46
CA ASP A 1065 -37.33 -22.47 -10.03
C ASP A 1065 -36.87 -21.72 -11.29
N ASP A 1066 -37.41 -20.52 -11.49
CA ASP A 1066 -37.13 -19.71 -12.69
C ASP A 1066 -35.73 -19.08 -12.56
N ASN A 1067 -35.33 -18.70 -11.34
CA ASN A 1067 -34.06 -18.03 -11.07
C ASN A 1067 -32.89 -18.98 -10.71
N CYS A 1068 -33.06 -20.29 -10.84
CA CYS A 1068 -32.04 -21.30 -10.59
C CYS A 1068 -31.36 -21.23 -9.21
N ASN A 1069 -32.04 -20.69 -8.19
CA ASN A 1069 -31.49 -20.55 -6.83
C ASN A 1069 -31.72 -21.79 -5.95
N GLY A 1070 -32.30 -22.86 -6.51
CA GLY A 1070 -32.60 -24.11 -5.81
C GLY A 1070 -33.91 -24.09 -5.03
N THR A 1071 -34.63 -22.97 -5.02
CA THR A 1071 -35.93 -22.81 -4.37
C THR A 1071 -37.00 -22.43 -5.39
N THR A 1072 -38.22 -22.92 -5.16
CA THR A 1072 -39.30 -22.76 -6.13
C THR A 1072 -40.27 -21.68 -5.64
N ASP A 1073 -40.60 -20.69 -6.47
CA ASP A 1073 -41.58 -19.62 -6.19
C ASP A 1073 -41.20 -18.73 -4.96
N ASP A 1074 -39.90 -18.49 -4.76
CA ASP A 1074 -39.39 -17.67 -3.65
C ASP A 1074 -39.53 -16.15 -3.92
N ASN A 1075 -39.33 -15.33 -2.89
CA ASN A 1075 -39.49 -13.87 -2.96
C ASN A 1075 -40.87 -13.36 -3.44
N LEU A 1076 -41.89 -14.23 -3.47
CA LEU A 1076 -43.28 -13.89 -3.75
C LEU A 1076 -44.08 -13.62 -2.46
N VAL A 1077 -45.03 -12.70 -2.51
CA VAL A 1077 -45.89 -12.38 -1.36
C VAL A 1077 -47.03 -13.38 -1.27
N PHE A 1078 -47.00 -14.23 -0.23
CA PHE A 1078 -48.09 -15.15 0.08
C PHE A 1078 -49.15 -14.47 0.94
N ILE A 1079 -50.41 -14.50 0.50
CA ILE A 1079 -51.56 -13.97 1.24
C ILE A 1079 -52.37 -15.16 1.76
N THR A 1080 -52.76 -15.14 3.04
CA THR A 1080 -53.62 -16.16 3.64
C THR A 1080 -55.07 -15.93 3.26
N TYR A 1081 -55.68 -16.93 2.62
CA TYR A 1081 -57.08 -16.94 2.23
C TYR A 1081 -57.85 -17.99 3.02
N TYR A 1082 -58.97 -17.58 3.63
CA TYR A 1082 -59.92 -18.39 4.37
C TYR A 1082 -61.12 -18.69 3.48
N THR A 1083 -61.73 -19.86 3.64
CA THR A 1083 -62.94 -20.26 2.91
C THR A 1083 -64.10 -19.32 3.27
N ASP A 1084 -64.80 -18.82 2.25
CA ASP A 1084 -65.99 -17.95 2.33
C ASP A 1084 -67.13 -18.66 1.58
N LEU A 1085 -67.86 -19.53 2.28
CA LEU A 1085 -68.79 -20.47 1.66
C LEU A 1085 -70.07 -19.79 1.16
N ASP A 1086 -70.50 -18.70 1.80
CA ASP A 1086 -71.72 -17.96 1.43
C ASP A 1086 -71.48 -16.68 0.60
N ASN A 1087 -70.21 -16.31 0.40
CA ASN A 1087 -69.70 -15.19 -0.39
C ASN A 1087 -70.09 -13.80 0.15
N ASP A 1088 -70.08 -13.63 1.46
CA ASP A 1088 -70.35 -12.34 2.10
C ASP A 1088 -69.11 -11.48 2.39
N SER A 1089 -67.94 -11.98 1.98
CA SER A 1089 -66.60 -11.37 2.15
C SER A 1089 -65.98 -11.53 3.54
N PHE A 1090 -66.58 -12.29 4.43
CA PHE A 1090 -65.96 -12.81 5.65
C PHE A 1090 -65.80 -14.33 5.49
N GLY A 1091 -64.72 -14.88 6.02
CA GLY A 1091 -64.41 -16.30 5.94
C GLY A 1091 -64.60 -16.98 7.29
N ASP A 1092 -64.72 -18.30 7.25
CA ASP A 1092 -64.97 -19.14 8.42
C ASP A 1092 -63.89 -18.97 9.51
N VAL A 1093 -64.32 -18.60 10.72
CA VAL A 1093 -63.45 -18.51 11.91
C VAL A 1093 -62.81 -19.84 12.30
N ALA A 1094 -63.32 -20.97 11.83
CA ALA A 1094 -62.76 -22.30 12.05
C ALA A 1094 -61.75 -22.75 10.96
N ASP A 1095 -61.61 -22.00 9.86
CA ASP A 1095 -60.63 -22.29 8.81
C ASP A 1095 -59.24 -21.75 9.22
N ASN A 1096 -58.22 -22.60 9.12
CA ASN A 1096 -56.84 -22.23 9.41
C ASN A 1096 -56.19 -21.43 8.26
N GLY A 1097 -56.85 -21.34 7.11
CA GLY A 1097 -56.42 -20.57 5.94
C GLY A 1097 -55.33 -21.24 5.12
N ASN A 1098 -55.27 -20.93 3.82
CA ASN A 1098 -54.21 -21.36 2.91
C ASN A 1098 -53.40 -20.15 2.44
N ALA A 1099 -52.08 -20.18 2.63
CA ALA A 1099 -51.17 -19.16 2.12
C ALA A 1099 -50.90 -19.41 0.63
N LEU A 1100 -51.26 -18.46 -0.23
CA LEU A 1100 -51.13 -18.60 -1.69
C LEU A 1100 -50.46 -17.34 -2.28
N CYS A 1101 -49.53 -17.51 -3.23
CA CYS A 1101 -48.90 -16.41 -3.98
C CYS A 1101 -49.83 -15.80 -5.05
N ASN A 1102 -50.98 -16.43 -5.30
CA ASN A 1102 -52.00 -15.95 -6.22
C ASN A 1102 -53.41 -16.02 -5.58
N ASN A 1103 -54.24 -15.01 -5.83
CA ASN A 1103 -55.61 -14.97 -5.34
C ASN A 1103 -56.44 -16.14 -5.92
N PRO A 1104 -56.94 -17.07 -5.08
CA PRO A 1104 -57.67 -18.26 -5.53
C PRO A 1104 -59.03 -17.95 -6.17
N GLY A 1105 -59.53 -16.71 -6.06
CA GLY A 1105 -60.79 -16.27 -6.66
C GLY A 1105 -62.00 -16.40 -5.72
N ALA A 1106 -63.21 -16.45 -6.29
CA ALA A 1106 -64.46 -16.44 -5.52
C ALA A 1106 -64.62 -17.68 -4.62
N GLY A 1107 -65.14 -17.48 -3.41
CA GLY A 1107 -65.27 -18.50 -2.37
C GLY A 1107 -64.18 -18.44 -1.28
N TYR A 1108 -63.36 -17.39 -1.29
CA TYR A 1108 -62.31 -17.16 -0.30
C TYR A 1108 -62.25 -15.69 0.12
N SER A 1109 -62.00 -15.43 1.41
CA SER A 1109 -61.82 -14.11 2.00
C SER A 1109 -60.48 -14.03 2.76
N THR A 1110 -59.91 -12.84 2.91
CA THR A 1110 -58.72 -12.60 3.74
C THR A 1110 -59.07 -12.29 5.20
N ASN A 1111 -60.36 -12.36 5.58
CA ASN A 1111 -60.85 -11.98 6.90
C ASN A 1111 -61.69 -13.10 7.52
N ASN A 1112 -61.14 -13.84 8.47
CA ASN A 1112 -61.74 -15.05 9.07
C ASN A 1112 -62.72 -14.80 10.23
N THR A 1113 -63.47 -13.69 10.20
CA THR A 1113 -64.28 -13.28 11.36
C THR A 1113 -65.75 -13.72 11.27
N ASP A 1114 -66.13 -14.55 10.30
CA ASP A 1114 -67.49 -15.05 10.19
C ASP A 1114 -67.77 -16.17 11.20
N CYS A 1115 -68.76 -15.94 12.08
CA CYS A 1115 -69.20 -16.92 13.06
C CYS A 1115 -70.21 -17.94 12.49
N ASN A 1116 -70.70 -17.73 11.27
CA ASN A 1116 -71.57 -18.64 10.54
C ASN A 1116 -71.46 -18.48 9.02
N ASP A 1117 -70.35 -18.97 8.46
CA ASP A 1117 -69.97 -18.99 7.04
C ASP A 1117 -70.97 -19.67 6.07
N GLY A 1118 -72.07 -20.22 6.60
CA GLY A 1118 -73.17 -20.77 5.80
C GLY A 1118 -74.33 -19.80 5.57
N SER A 1119 -74.25 -18.55 6.03
CA SER A 1119 -75.34 -17.58 6.07
C SER A 1119 -74.89 -16.12 5.96
N ILE A 1120 -75.02 -15.56 4.74
CA ILE A 1120 -74.78 -14.13 4.39
C ILE A 1120 -75.50 -13.08 5.27
N GLU A 1121 -76.47 -13.48 6.10
CA GLU A 1121 -77.17 -12.60 7.03
C GLU A 1121 -76.54 -12.54 8.44
N ILE A 1122 -75.54 -13.40 8.74
CA ILE A 1122 -74.86 -13.49 10.03
C ILE A 1122 -73.36 -13.33 9.80
N ASN A 1123 -72.84 -12.13 10.06
CA ASN A 1123 -71.42 -11.81 9.91
C ASN A 1123 -71.11 -10.54 10.70
N PRO A 1124 -69.83 -10.19 10.94
CA PRO A 1124 -69.43 -9.02 11.72
C PRO A 1124 -70.00 -7.66 11.26
N ALA A 1125 -70.47 -7.56 10.02
CA ALA A 1125 -71.06 -6.35 9.45
C ALA A 1125 -72.60 -6.35 9.44
N ALA A 1126 -73.24 -7.43 9.88
CA ALA A 1126 -74.69 -7.55 9.93
C ALA A 1126 -75.30 -6.62 11.00
N LEU A 1127 -76.58 -6.29 10.84
CA LEU A 1127 -77.35 -5.50 11.80
C LEU A 1127 -78.22 -6.44 12.62
N GLU A 1128 -78.24 -6.25 13.95
CA GLU A 1128 -79.08 -7.03 14.86
C GLU A 1128 -80.57 -6.95 14.51
N ILE A 1129 -81.23 -8.11 14.43
CA ILE A 1129 -82.66 -8.24 14.20
C ILE A 1129 -83.25 -9.01 15.39
N CYS A 1130 -84.42 -8.61 15.90
CA CYS A 1130 -84.99 -9.24 17.10
C CYS A 1130 -85.42 -10.70 16.86
N ASN A 1131 -84.49 -11.63 16.98
CA ASN A 1131 -84.59 -13.04 16.60
C ASN A 1131 -83.88 -14.00 17.59
N ALA A 1132 -83.18 -13.47 18.61
CA ALA A 1132 -82.37 -14.19 19.59
C ALA A 1132 -81.13 -14.92 19.02
N ILE A 1133 -80.62 -14.46 17.89
CA ILE A 1133 -79.35 -14.84 17.24
C ILE A 1133 -78.41 -13.64 17.36
N ASP A 1134 -77.11 -13.89 17.49
CA ASP A 1134 -76.06 -12.88 17.43
C ASP A 1134 -75.73 -12.68 15.95
N ASP A 1135 -76.47 -11.78 15.30
CA ASP A 1135 -76.41 -11.62 13.85
C ASP A 1135 -75.07 -10.97 13.46
N ASN A 1136 -74.50 -10.12 14.32
CA ASN A 1136 -73.26 -9.39 14.04
C ASN A 1136 -71.97 -10.02 14.63
N CYS A 1137 -72.03 -11.26 15.10
CA CYS A 1137 -70.89 -12.02 15.63
C CYS A 1137 -70.10 -11.31 16.75
N ASN A 1138 -70.73 -10.42 17.53
CA ASN A 1138 -70.05 -9.64 18.58
C ASN A 1138 -70.04 -10.33 19.97
N GLY A 1139 -70.70 -11.48 20.09
CA GLY A 1139 -70.84 -12.27 21.31
C GLY A 1139 -72.07 -11.94 22.15
N THR A 1140 -73.00 -11.09 21.67
CA THR A 1140 -74.24 -10.71 22.36
C THR A 1140 -75.46 -10.79 21.44
N THR A 1141 -76.62 -11.12 22.00
CA THR A 1141 -77.86 -11.36 21.22
C THR A 1141 -78.85 -10.19 21.35
N ASP A 1142 -79.44 -9.76 20.23
CA ASP A 1142 -80.48 -8.73 20.11
C ASP A 1142 -80.09 -7.36 20.71
N ASP A 1143 -78.80 -7.00 20.65
CA ASP A 1143 -78.30 -5.76 21.25
C ASP A 1143 -78.62 -4.53 20.38
N GLY A 1144 -78.79 -3.36 21.01
CA GLY A 1144 -79.11 -2.11 20.30
C GLY A 1144 -80.57 -1.90 19.85
N LEU A 1145 -81.51 -2.81 20.16
CA LEU A 1145 -82.94 -2.69 19.81
C LEU A 1145 -83.80 -1.97 20.86
N ILE A 1146 -84.91 -1.32 20.42
CA ILE A 1146 -85.84 -0.58 21.31
C ILE A 1146 -86.99 -1.49 21.78
N PHE A 1147 -87.21 -1.58 23.09
CA PHE A 1147 -88.31 -2.33 23.70
C PHE A 1147 -89.45 -1.41 24.16
N ILE A 1148 -90.69 -1.76 23.84
CA ILE A 1148 -91.93 -1.04 24.20
C ILE A 1148 -92.75 -1.90 25.18
N ASN A 1149 -93.34 -1.28 26.21
CA ASN A 1149 -94.23 -1.96 27.15
C ASN A 1149 -95.65 -2.10 26.58
N TYR A 1150 -96.18 -3.32 26.64
CA TYR A 1150 -97.56 -3.66 26.28
C TYR A 1150 -98.28 -4.24 27.50
N TYR A 1151 -99.51 -3.78 27.73
CA TYR A 1151 -100.41 -4.14 28.84
C TYR A 1151 -101.53 -5.03 28.33
N ALA A 1152 -101.98 -6.01 29.11
CA ALA A 1152 -103.09 -6.89 28.72
C ALA A 1152 -104.39 -6.09 28.50
N ASP A 1153 -105.11 -6.42 27.42
CA ASP A 1153 -106.42 -5.86 27.02
C ASP A 1153 -107.35 -7.06 26.77
N LEU A 1154 -108.08 -7.47 27.82
CA LEU A 1154 -108.80 -8.74 27.83
C LEU A 1154 -110.14 -8.69 27.09
N ASP A 1155 -110.75 -7.51 27.01
CA ASP A 1155 -112.06 -7.32 26.39
C ASP A 1155 -112.01 -6.66 25.00
N GLY A 1156 -110.84 -6.18 24.58
CA GLY A 1156 -110.52 -5.76 23.22
C GLY A 1156 -110.98 -4.34 22.89
N ASP A 1157 -111.13 -3.47 23.89
CA ASP A 1157 -111.57 -2.09 23.70
C ASP A 1157 -110.42 -1.09 23.41
N ASN A 1158 -109.17 -1.56 23.41
CA ASN A 1158 -107.91 -0.84 23.20
C ASN A 1158 -107.40 -0.05 24.42
N PHE A 1159 -107.96 -0.24 25.60
CA PHE A 1159 -107.36 0.18 26.86
C PHE A 1159 -107.00 -1.09 27.64
N GLY A 1160 -105.75 -1.18 28.11
CA GLY A 1160 -105.29 -2.29 28.92
C GLY A 1160 -105.55 -2.06 30.42
N ASP A 1161 -105.50 -3.15 31.18
CA ASP A 1161 -105.72 -3.18 32.63
C ASP A 1161 -104.83 -2.16 33.36
N LEU A 1162 -105.46 -1.26 34.11
CA LEU A 1162 -104.80 -0.27 34.95
C LEU A 1162 -103.88 -0.87 36.03
N SER A 1163 -104.05 -2.16 36.34
CA SER A 1163 -103.24 -2.91 37.30
C SER A 1163 -102.12 -3.76 36.68
N ASP A 1164 -102.06 -3.88 35.35
CA ASP A 1164 -100.94 -4.55 34.68
C ASP A 1164 -99.68 -3.67 34.66
N VAL A 1165 -98.54 -4.28 35.03
CA VAL A 1165 -97.23 -3.62 35.05
C VAL A 1165 -96.55 -3.58 33.67
N GLY A 1166 -97.10 -4.32 32.69
CA GLY A 1166 -96.67 -4.34 31.30
C GLY A 1166 -95.44 -5.23 31.06
N ASN A 1167 -95.37 -5.85 29.88
CA ASN A 1167 -94.21 -6.61 29.41
C ASN A 1167 -93.51 -5.87 28.26
N ALA A 1168 -92.17 -5.82 28.32
CA ALA A 1168 -91.34 -5.14 27.33
C ALA A 1168 -91.04 -6.06 26.15
N PHE A 1169 -91.43 -5.66 24.94
CA PHE A 1169 -91.16 -6.38 23.70
C PHE A 1169 -90.50 -5.46 22.67
N CYS A 1170 -89.51 -5.98 21.93
CA CYS A 1170 -88.87 -5.32 20.79
C CYS A 1170 -89.79 -5.25 19.54
N SER A 1171 -90.93 -5.96 19.56
CA SER A 1171 -91.94 -5.99 18.50
C SER A 1171 -93.36 -6.13 19.10
N ASN A 1172 -94.39 -5.71 18.36
CA ASN A 1172 -95.78 -5.75 18.86
C ASN A 1172 -96.27 -7.20 19.07
N PRO A 1173 -96.63 -7.62 20.29
CA PRO A 1173 -97.03 -9.00 20.60
C PRO A 1173 -98.40 -9.40 20.01
N GLY A 1174 -99.16 -8.49 19.42
CA GLY A 1174 -100.42 -8.77 18.72
C GLY A 1174 -101.68 -8.55 19.55
N ALA A 1175 -102.81 -9.10 19.09
CA ALA A 1175 -104.14 -8.86 19.68
C ALA A 1175 -104.27 -9.39 21.12
N GLY A 1176 -104.89 -8.59 22.00
CA GLY A 1176 -105.00 -8.87 23.44
C GLY A 1176 -104.07 -8.03 24.31
N PHE A 1177 -103.37 -7.06 23.71
CA PHE A 1177 -102.52 -6.10 24.41
C PHE A 1177 -102.71 -4.67 23.88
N SER A 1178 -102.66 -3.69 24.78
CA SER A 1178 -102.68 -2.26 24.48
C SER A 1178 -101.44 -1.55 25.03
N VAL A 1179 -101.08 -0.41 24.44
CA VAL A 1179 -100.01 0.46 24.94
C VAL A 1179 -100.52 1.48 25.98
N ASN A 1180 -101.82 1.46 26.30
CA ASN A 1180 -102.47 2.42 27.17
C ASN A 1180 -103.18 1.70 28.31
N ASN A 1181 -102.71 1.83 29.54
CA ASN A 1181 -103.17 1.06 30.71
C ASN A 1181 -104.26 1.77 31.53
N LEU A 1182 -105.23 2.42 30.91
CA LEU A 1182 -106.20 3.26 31.64
C LEU A 1182 -107.56 2.61 31.87
N ASP A 1183 -107.71 1.32 31.60
CA ASP A 1183 -108.96 0.60 31.83
C ASP A 1183 -109.15 0.25 33.31
N CYS A 1184 -110.22 0.77 33.92
CA CYS A 1184 -110.56 0.46 35.31
C CYS A 1184 -111.35 -0.85 35.48
N ASN A 1185 -111.80 -1.48 34.40
CA ASN A 1185 -112.43 -2.80 34.39
C ASN A 1185 -112.25 -3.54 33.04
N ASP A 1186 -111.06 -4.09 32.87
CA ASP A 1186 -110.58 -4.87 31.70
C ASP A 1186 -111.30 -6.22 31.45
N ALA A 1187 -112.50 -6.40 32.02
CA ALA A 1187 -113.38 -7.52 31.74
C ALA A 1187 -114.67 -7.08 31.01
N SER A 1188 -114.81 -5.80 30.68
CA SER A 1188 -116.00 -5.20 30.12
C SER A 1188 -115.69 -3.93 29.31
N GLY A 1189 -115.63 -4.05 27.98
CA GLY A 1189 -115.39 -2.93 27.06
C GLY A 1189 -116.50 -1.87 26.96
N LEU A 1190 -117.41 -1.85 27.93
CA LEU A 1190 -118.36 -0.78 28.19
C LEU A 1190 -117.92 0.15 29.34
N ILE A 1191 -116.87 -0.20 30.08
CA ILE A 1191 -116.36 0.57 31.21
C ILE A 1191 -114.90 0.90 30.91
N ASN A 1192 -114.66 2.09 30.38
CA ASN A 1192 -113.33 2.57 30.01
C ASN A 1192 -113.34 4.10 29.90
N PRO A 1193 -112.18 4.78 29.84
CA PRO A 1193 -112.11 6.24 29.80
C PRO A 1193 -112.90 6.93 28.66
N ALA A 1194 -113.31 6.19 27.63
CA ALA A 1194 -114.09 6.69 26.49
C ALA A 1194 -115.59 6.35 26.56
N ALA A 1195 -116.04 5.61 27.57
CA ALA A 1195 -117.44 5.20 27.74
C ALA A 1195 -118.37 6.36 28.17
N THR A 1196 -119.69 6.17 28.02
CA THR A 1196 -120.72 7.15 28.41
C THR A 1196 -121.55 6.62 29.57
N GLU A 1197 -121.74 7.45 30.61
CA GLU A 1197 -122.46 7.09 31.84
C GLU A 1197 -123.89 6.60 31.60
N SER A 1198 -124.20 5.44 32.15
CA SER A 1198 -125.52 4.84 32.22
C SER A 1198 -126.05 4.91 33.65
N CYS A 1199 -127.36 5.10 33.85
CA CYS A 1199 -127.95 5.19 35.21
C CYS A 1199 -127.97 3.81 35.91
N ASN A 1200 -126.83 3.36 36.43
CA ASN A 1200 -126.59 2.03 36.97
C ASN A 1200 -125.77 2.03 38.28
N ALA A 1201 -125.34 3.20 38.76
CA ALA A 1201 -124.46 3.42 39.92
C ALA A 1201 -123.04 2.86 39.77
N ILE A 1202 -122.58 2.67 38.53
CA ILE A 1202 -121.22 2.34 38.12
C ILE A 1202 -120.60 3.59 37.49
N ASP A 1203 -119.30 3.80 37.70
CA ASP A 1203 -118.52 4.82 36.99
C ASP A 1203 -118.05 4.20 35.67
N ASP A 1204 -118.86 4.35 34.63
CA ASP A 1204 -118.64 3.69 33.34
C ASP A 1204 -117.43 4.32 32.63
N ASN A 1205 -117.16 5.61 32.82
CA ASN A 1205 -116.07 6.31 32.13
C ASN A 1205 -114.75 6.40 32.93
N CYS A 1206 -114.63 5.67 34.04
CA CYS A 1206 -113.44 5.60 34.88
C CYS A 1206 -112.93 6.97 35.39
N ASN A 1207 -113.79 7.99 35.52
CA ASN A 1207 -113.39 9.34 35.94
C ASN A 1207 -113.38 9.53 37.47
N GLY A 1208 -113.86 8.55 38.22
CA GLY A 1208 -113.96 8.52 39.67
C GLY A 1208 -115.35 8.85 40.24
N THR A 1209 -116.38 9.06 39.41
CA THR A 1209 -117.75 9.38 39.87
C THR A 1209 -118.83 8.66 39.06
N ALA A 1210 -119.74 7.95 39.75
CA ALA A 1210 -120.81 7.20 39.09
C ALA A 1210 -122.07 8.04 38.80
N ASP A 1211 -122.73 7.76 37.66
CA ASP A 1211 -124.01 8.31 37.17
C ASP A 1211 -124.02 9.85 36.96
N ASP A 1212 -122.87 10.47 36.73
CA ASP A 1212 -122.80 11.92 36.57
C ASP A 1212 -123.36 12.40 35.22
N GLY A 1213 -124.09 13.52 35.21
CA GLY A 1213 -124.68 14.09 33.98
C GLY A 1213 -126.11 13.67 33.61
N LEU A 1214 -126.82 12.87 34.42
CA LEU A 1214 -128.20 12.40 34.14
C LEU A 1214 -129.32 13.24 34.82
N THR A 1215 -130.56 13.23 34.28
CA THR A 1215 -131.73 14.01 34.78
C THR A 1215 -132.88 13.13 35.32
N PHE A 1216 -133.43 13.45 36.51
CA PHE A 1216 -134.47 12.65 37.20
C PHE A 1216 -135.84 13.36 37.25
N ILE A 1217 -136.95 12.62 37.03
CA ILE A 1217 -138.33 13.13 37.10
C ILE A 1217 -139.14 12.33 38.16
N THR A 1218 -139.92 13.01 38.99
CA THR A 1218 -140.76 12.43 40.06
C THR A 1218 -142.22 12.28 39.62
N TYR A 1219 -142.81 11.09 39.82
CA TYR A 1219 -144.23 10.80 39.59
C TYR A 1219 -144.95 10.47 40.89
N TYR A 1220 -146.23 10.86 41.02
CA TYR A 1220 -147.10 10.59 42.16
C TYR A 1220 -148.22 9.60 41.78
N ALA A 1221 -148.54 8.65 42.65
CA ALA A 1221 -149.54 7.61 42.38
C ALA A 1221 -150.97 8.18 42.28
N ASP A 1222 -151.64 7.92 41.15
CA ASP A 1222 -153.06 8.24 40.93
C ASP A 1222 -153.93 7.04 41.35
N LEU A 1223 -154.52 7.12 42.53
CA LEU A 1223 -155.27 6.01 43.15
C LEU A 1223 -156.78 6.02 42.84
N ASP A 1224 -157.31 7.11 42.30
CA ASP A 1224 -158.72 7.21 41.89
C ASP A 1224 -158.92 7.25 40.35
N ASN A 1225 -157.82 7.10 39.59
CA ASN A 1225 -157.75 7.01 38.14
C ASN A 1225 -158.28 8.26 37.41
N ASP A 1226 -158.12 9.44 38.01
CA ASP A 1226 -158.51 10.71 37.39
C ASP A 1226 -157.38 11.38 36.57
N SER A 1227 -156.23 10.73 36.50
CA SER A 1227 -154.96 11.15 35.90
C SER A 1227 -154.12 12.16 36.71
N PHE A 1228 -154.47 12.45 37.97
CA PHE A 1228 -153.75 13.38 38.84
C PHE A 1228 -153.61 12.83 40.28
N GLY A 1229 -152.41 12.32 40.62
CA GLY A 1229 -152.10 11.87 41.99
C GLY A 1229 -152.10 13.00 43.03
N GLY A 1230 -152.68 12.77 44.20
CA GLY A 1230 -152.75 13.74 45.29
C GLY A 1230 -151.39 13.95 45.97
N PHE A 1231 -151.11 15.17 46.46
CA PHE A 1231 -149.83 15.54 47.10
C PHE A 1231 -149.43 14.71 48.34
N THR A 1232 -150.31 13.84 48.85
CA THR A 1232 -150.05 12.95 49.99
C THR A 1232 -149.83 11.50 49.60
N ASP A 1233 -149.88 11.16 48.32
CA ASP A 1233 -149.70 9.79 47.81
C ASP A 1233 -148.23 9.48 47.50
N LEU A 1234 -147.86 8.19 47.57
CA LEU A 1234 -146.47 7.70 47.49
C LEU A 1234 -145.81 8.12 46.14
N ALA A 1235 -144.69 8.85 46.20
CA ALA A 1235 -143.95 9.31 45.02
C ALA A 1235 -142.84 8.32 44.62
N VAL A 1236 -142.69 8.05 43.32
CA VAL A 1236 -141.64 7.20 42.74
C VAL A 1236 -140.85 8.01 41.69
N HIS A 1237 -139.52 7.92 41.73
CA HIS A 1237 -138.61 8.71 40.86
C HIS A 1237 -138.08 7.84 39.72
N PHE A 1238 -138.10 8.35 38.49
CA PHE A 1238 -137.53 7.68 37.31
C PHE A 1238 -136.60 8.63 36.54
N ALA A 1239 -135.42 8.14 36.15
CA ALA A 1239 -134.50 8.86 35.27
C ALA A 1239 -134.96 8.75 33.80
N THR A 1240 -134.81 9.82 33.01
CA THR A 1240 -135.07 9.77 31.57
C THR A 1240 -133.98 10.51 30.80
N ILE A 1241 -133.51 9.88 29.72
CA ILE A 1241 -132.55 10.43 28.76
C ILE A 1241 -133.30 11.37 27.79
N PRO A 1242 -132.80 12.57 27.46
CA PRO A 1242 -133.48 13.46 26.52
C PRO A 1242 -133.21 13.01 25.07
N GLU A 1243 -134.22 12.43 24.40
CA GLU A 1243 -134.20 12.24 22.93
C GLU A 1243 -135.13 13.23 22.18
N PRO A 1244 -134.81 13.60 20.92
CA PRO A 1244 -135.58 14.55 20.14
C PRO A 1244 -136.92 13.98 19.63
N ALA A 1245 -137.86 14.89 19.39
CA ALA A 1245 -139.25 14.64 19.05
C ALA A 1245 -139.48 13.92 17.70
N SER A 1246 -139.34 12.59 17.66
CA SER A 1246 -140.08 11.73 16.73
C SER A 1246 -139.94 10.24 17.07
N GLN A 1247 -140.72 9.72 18.03
CA GLN A 1247 -141.37 8.40 18.03
C GLN A 1247 -141.80 7.98 19.44
N GLN A 1248 -143.04 8.31 19.82
CA GLN A 1248 -143.77 7.65 20.89
C GLN A 1248 -144.31 6.31 20.38
N THR A 1249 -144.10 5.19 21.10
CA THR A 1249 -145.18 4.22 21.38
C THR A 1249 -144.87 3.29 22.56
N MET A 1250 -145.84 3.21 23.48
CA MET A 1250 -145.88 2.38 24.70
C MET A 1250 -145.63 0.88 24.48
N ARG A 1251 -144.93 0.24 25.43
CA ARG A 1251 -145.34 -1.05 26.02
C ARG A 1251 -144.94 -1.17 27.51
N ILE A 1252 -145.95 -1.31 28.35
CA ILE A 1252 -145.88 -1.80 29.73
C ILE A 1252 -146.16 -3.31 29.71
N ALA A 1253 -145.34 -4.13 30.38
CA ALA A 1253 -145.77 -5.40 31.01
C ALA A 1253 -144.71 -5.97 31.98
N MET A 1254 -145.00 -5.83 33.27
CA MET A 1254 -144.78 -6.77 34.40
C MET A 1254 -143.48 -7.59 34.53
N MET A 1255 -142.67 -7.18 35.52
CA MET A 1255 -142.06 -7.94 36.64
C MET A 1255 -142.03 -9.48 36.61
N GLN A 1256 -140.86 -10.04 36.94
CA GLN A 1256 -140.75 -10.91 38.12
C GLN A 1256 -139.36 -10.81 38.79
N VAL A 1257 -139.42 -10.80 40.11
CA VAL A 1257 -138.38 -10.60 41.12
C VAL A 1257 -137.38 -11.77 41.17
N HIS A 1258 -136.08 -11.45 41.25
CA HIS A 1258 -135.25 -11.97 42.34
C HIS A 1258 -134.27 -10.93 42.86
#